data_AF-A0AAV2JL72-F1
#
_entry.id   AF-A0AAV2JL72-F1
#
_cell.length_a   1.000
_cell.length_b   1.000
_cell.length_c   1.000
_cell.angle_alpha   90.00
_cell.angle_beta   90.00
_cell.angle_gamma   90.00
#
_symmetry.space_group_name_H-M   'P 1'
#
loop_
_entity.id
_entity.type
_entity.pdbx_description
1 polymer ?
#
loop_
_entity_poly.entity_id
_entity_poly.type
_entity_poly.pdbx_seq_one_letter_code
_entity_poly.pdbx_strand_id
1 'polypeptide(L)'
;MEKNKSLLKRIFINSIDSYSSKCIAKFLSECVAGAHDEEEEESLFSTSKEKAFEIVGTVSEASDEDRSHVLELYDQRNKEELLPKLLACDVIVYNITEHQEQVDEALWALTMIHNAMGNFTGQKMFILVSTVMTWACRKPIDPEDEERPFTDEDFRRRRPHPNFKAHNDLEKKVVKLGKTNKSMFSTCVLVSGMQYGMGEQIFHYFFKTSWEGQAPQIPIFGDGTNIVPTIHINDLAIVIQSVIEQRPRSYYLLAVDNSHNTLEEIVQAISNALGPGTTKKVPLTEAYLIRELTTMHIDCMTVNLRMESAHLAEQLSIPWQCEKGLVENMAQVVDQYRQNRGLQPLRICVMGPPAVGKSTVSKIICDLYKLHHVQLKPTITETIAQLTEAVQKDAQVESERAEESQELLINLTESMEQNKGLMEEQLLLKVVKDKLMTKPCLNQGFVLDGFPKTYDQAKDLYEVEDGEEEEEEMASNKLLPEVVFWLEGSDSQLKERVMNLPESEVVQHNYDSEHFLERLGRYRLRDSKDTTVADFYDQFNVTTVALDMANDNDPNCLSLLQKITETLGTPRNYGRSIEEVEEQERKELQEKRRKEAQRKAEEEEREAEEARHRAAHWEQWSRSLEELQQQEEELLEAQTSQMRSYLMEHVMPTLSQGILACCSAQPDDPLDFLAEYLIKNNPSNWTKL
;
A
#
# COMPACT_ATOMS: atom_id res chain seq x y z
N MET A 1 -51.90 -14.85 -27.27
CA MET A 1 -50.73 -14.19 -26.66
C MET A 1 -49.64 -15.24 -26.37
N GLU A 2 -49.29 -16.04 -27.37
CA GLU A 2 -48.24 -17.06 -27.28
C GLU A 2 -47.68 -17.21 -28.70
N LYS A 3 -46.63 -16.44 -29.01
CA LYS A 3 -45.70 -16.61 -30.13
C LYS A 3 -44.82 -15.35 -30.13
N ASN A 4 -43.50 -15.56 -30.11
CA ASN A 4 -42.42 -14.58 -29.91
C ASN A 4 -41.93 -14.45 -28.45
N LYS A 5 -41.61 -15.58 -27.79
CA LYS A 5 -40.39 -15.59 -26.97
C LYS A 5 -39.25 -15.82 -27.95
N SER A 6 -38.45 -14.79 -28.22
CA SER A 6 -37.12 -15.00 -28.80
C SER A 6 -36.41 -16.05 -27.93
N LEU A 7 -35.81 -17.07 -28.56
CA LEU A 7 -35.23 -18.24 -27.88
C LEU A 7 -33.96 -17.83 -27.14
N LEU A 8 -34.11 -17.25 -25.94
CA LEU A 8 -33.01 -17.00 -25.02
C LEU A 8 -32.23 -18.29 -24.80
N LYS A 9 -30.94 -18.30 -25.16
CA LYS A 9 -30.06 -19.44 -24.89
C LYS A 9 -29.55 -19.33 -23.46
N ARG A 10 -29.67 -20.42 -22.70
CA ARG A 10 -29.14 -20.48 -21.33
C ARG A 10 -27.67 -20.90 -21.37
N ILE A 11 -26.79 -20.06 -20.83
CA ILE A 11 -25.34 -20.25 -20.81
C ILE A 11 -24.87 -20.50 -19.38
N PHE A 12 -24.16 -21.61 -19.18
CA PHE A 12 -23.43 -21.87 -17.95
C PHE A 12 -21.97 -21.40 -18.07
N ILE A 13 -21.46 -20.72 -17.04
CA ILE A 13 -20.04 -20.34 -16.90
C ILE A 13 -19.58 -20.77 -15.49
N ASN A 14 -18.44 -21.46 -15.39
CA ASN A 14 -17.89 -21.83 -14.08
C ASN A 14 -17.12 -20.68 -13.41
N SER A 15 -17.17 -20.64 -12.08
CA SER A 15 -16.42 -19.70 -11.24
C SER A 15 -16.60 -18.24 -11.68
N ILE A 16 -17.83 -17.73 -11.72
CA ILE A 16 -18.15 -16.36 -12.16
C ILE A 16 -17.54 -15.29 -11.24
N ASP A 17 -17.04 -15.68 -10.07
CA ASP A 17 -16.24 -14.86 -9.17
C ASP A 17 -14.76 -14.74 -9.59
N SER A 18 -14.27 -15.56 -10.53
CA SER A 18 -12.91 -15.44 -11.08
C SER A 18 -12.81 -14.29 -12.09
N TYR A 19 -11.60 -13.76 -12.29
CA TYR A 19 -11.39 -12.54 -13.07
C TYR A 19 -11.94 -12.67 -14.49
N SER A 20 -11.60 -13.76 -15.19
CA SER A 20 -11.94 -13.92 -16.60
C SER A 20 -13.40 -14.31 -16.78
N SER A 21 -13.89 -15.24 -15.97
CA SER A 21 -15.28 -15.69 -16.01
C SER A 21 -16.25 -14.57 -15.62
N LYS A 22 -15.90 -13.69 -14.68
CA LYS A 22 -16.67 -12.48 -14.33
C LYS A 22 -16.83 -11.55 -15.53
N CYS A 23 -15.73 -11.23 -16.21
CA CYS A 23 -15.74 -10.33 -17.36
C CYS A 23 -16.53 -10.93 -18.54
N ILE A 24 -16.33 -12.22 -18.83
CA ILE A 24 -17.06 -12.93 -19.89
C ILE A 24 -18.56 -12.98 -19.58
N ALA A 25 -18.94 -13.29 -18.33
CA ALA A 25 -20.33 -13.33 -17.90
C ALA A 25 -21.01 -11.95 -18.03
N LYS A 26 -20.32 -10.89 -17.60
CA LYS A 26 -20.81 -9.51 -17.74
C LYS A 26 -21.03 -9.15 -19.21
N PHE A 27 -20.02 -9.38 -20.07
CA PHE A 27 -20.11 -9.09 -21.49
C PHE A 27 -21.28 -9.83 -22.16
N LEU A 28 -21.39 -11.15 -21.96
CA LEU A 28 -22.46 -11.95 -22.54
C LEU A 28 -23.85 -11.56 -22.03
N SER A 29 -23.95 -11.04 -20.80
CA SER A 29 -25.23 -10.55 -20.26
C SER A 29 -25.74 -9.27 -20.91
N GLU A 30 -24.82 -8.47 -21.48
CA GLU A 30 -25.09 -7.20 -22.15
C GLU A 30 -25.36 -7.39 -23.66
N CYS A 31 -25.05 -8.56 -24.22
CA CYS A 31 -25.33 -8.89 -25.62
C CYS A 31 -26.84 -8.87 -25.93
N VAL A 32 -27.18 -8.27 -27.07
CA VAL A 32 -28.56 -8.14 -27.58
C VAL A 32 -28.77 -9.09 -28.75
N ALA A 33 -29.94 -9.71 -28.84
CA ALA A 33 -30.25 -10.64 -29.91
C ALA A 33 -30.29 -9.91 -31.27
N GLY A 34 -29.47 -10.35 -32.24
CA GLY A 34 -29.50 -9.85 -33.63
C GLY A 34 -28.57 -8.68 -33.95
N ALA A 35 -27.64 -8.30 -33.08
CA ALA A 35 -26.75 -7.15 -33.29
C ALA A 35 -25.64 -7.35 -34.37
N HIS A 36 -25.57 -8.51 -35.02
CA HIS A 36 -24.54 -8.84 -36.02
C HIS A 36 -25.05 -8.84 -37.48
N ASP A 37 -26.32 -8.49 -37.72
CA ASP A 37 -26.81 -8.17 -39.07
C ASP A 37 -26.54 -6.66 -39.32
N GLU A 38 -25.81 -6.37 -40.40
CA GLU A 38 -25.08 -5.14 -40.74
C GLU A 38 -25.86 -3.80 -40.67
N GLU A 39 -25.08 -2.72 -40.44
CA GLU A 39 -25.36 -1.31 -40.76
C GLU A 39 -26.66 -0.68 -40.22
N GLU A 40 -26.60 0.04 -39.09
CA GLU A 40 -27.43 1.23 -38.92
C GLU A 40 -26.81 2.19 -37.89
N GLU A 41 -26.34 3.34 -38.41
CA GLU A 41 -25.95 4.52 -37.64
C GLU A 41 -27.13 5.07 -36.82
N GLU A 42 -26.78 5.62 -35.65
CA GLU A 42 -27.50 6.63 -34.87
C GLU A 42 -29.05 6.60 -34.86
N SER A 43 -29.61 6.05 -33.79
CA SER A 43 -30.83 6.64 -33.21
C SER A 43 -30.83 6.55 -31.69
N LEU A 44 -30.59 7.71 -31.07
CA LEU A 44 -30.84 7.99 -29.67
C LEU A 44 -32.35 7.98 -29.40
N PHE A 45 -32.72 7.25 -28.32
CA PHE A 45 -34.02 7.15 -27.63
C PHE A 45 -34.98 6.00 -27.99
N SER A 46 -35.06 5.09 -27.01
CA SER A 46 -36.16 4.18 -26.63
C SER A 46 -36.35 2.88 -27.42
N THR A 47 -36.02 1.75 -26.77
CA THR A 47 -36.95 0.66 -26.37
C THR A 47 -36.12 -0.49 -25.77
N SER A 48 -36.70 -1.20 -24.80
CA SER A 48 -36.07 -2.31 -24.06
C SER A 48 -35.48 -3.36 -25.01
N LYS A 49 -34.15 -3.35 -25.20
CA LYS A 49 -33.44 -4.36 -26.00
C LYS A 49 -33.58 -5.72 -25.30
N GLU A 50 -34.18 -6.69 -25.98
CA GLU A 50 -34.29 -8.07 -25.47
C GLU A 50 -32.88 -8.69 -25.36
N LYS A 51 -32.53 -9.20 -24.17
CA LYS A 51 -31.24 -9.86 -23.92
C LYS A 51 -31.06 -11.06 -24.87
N ALA A 52 -29.82 -11.37 -25.27
CA ALA A 52 -29.54 -12.55 -26.10
C ALA A 52 -29.40 -13.85 -25.28
N PHE A 53 -28.88 -13.73 -24.04
CA PHE A 53 -28.44 -14.86 -23.23
C PHE A 53 -28.93 -14.78 -21.79
N GLU A 54 -29.25 -15.93 -21.21
CA GLU A 54 -29.49 -16.10 -19.76
C GLU A 54 -28.24 -16.72 -19.13
N ILE A 55 -27.52 -15.95 -18.32
CA ILE A 55 -26.26 -16.39 -17.71
C ILE A 55 -26.53 -17.05 -16.35
N VAL A 56 -25.97 -18.25 -16.16
CA VAL A 56 -25.94 -18.96 -14.87
C VAL A 56 -24.54 -19.46 -14.60
N GLY A 57 -24.19 -19.70 -13.34
CA GLY A 57 -22.86 -20.22 -13.04
C GLY A 57 -22.58 -20.57 -11.60
N THR A 58 -21.35 -20.99 -11.35
CA THR A 58 -20.86 -21.33 -10.02
C THR A 58 -20.06 -20.19 -9.41
N VAL A 59 -20.01 -20.14 -8.08
CA VAL A 59 -19.12 -19.27 -7.30
C VAL A 59 -18.34 -20.12 -6.29
N SER A 60 -17.08 -19.77 -6.07
CA SER A 60 -16.20 -20.43 -5.11
C SER A 60 -16.38 -19.90 -3.68
N GLU A 61 -16.70 -18.61 -3.55
CA GLU A 61 -17.01 -17.94 -2.27
C GLU A 61 -18.31 -17.12 -2.34
N ALA A 62 -19.09 -17.13 -1.26
CA ALA A 62 -20.25 -16.26 -1.12
C ALA A 62 -19.77 -14.84 -0.80
N SER A 63 -19.84 -13.94 -1.77
CA SER A 63 -19.55 -12.50 -1.58
C SER A 63 -20.81 -11.65 -1.77
N ASP A 64 -20.89 -10.53 -1.04
CA ASP A 64 -21.95 -9.52 -1.12
C ASP A 64 -21.86 -8.62 -2.38
N GLU A 65 -21.02 -8.98 -3.37
CA GLU A 65 -20.96 -8.23 -4.63
C GLU A 65 -22.30 -8.33 -5.39
N ASP A 66 -22.84 -7.19 -5.82
CA ASP A 66 -24.03 -7.14 -6.66
C ASP A 66 -23.74 -7.79 -8.03
N ARG A 67 -24.34 -8.96 -8.25
CA ARG A 67 -24.25 -9.76 -9.48
C ARG A 67 -25.58 -9.77 -10.23
N SER A 68 -26.25 -8.62 -10.31
CA SER A 68 -27.54 -8.43 -11.02
C SER A 68 -27.55 -8.90 -12.49
N HIS A 69 -26.39 -9.12 -13.10
CA HIS A 69 -26.23 -9.64 -14.46
C HIS A 69 -26.30 -11.18 -14.57
N VAL A 70 -26.29 -11.92 -13.46
CA VAL A 70 -26.38 -13.39 -13.42
C VAL A 70 -27.75 -13.83 -12.91
N LEU A 71 -28.42 -14.73 -13.63
CA LEU A 71 -29.77 -15.20 -13.30
C LEU A 71 -29.77 -16.14 -12.08
N GLU A 72 -28.84 -17.09 -12.03
CA GLU A 72 -28.74 -18.08 -10.95
C GLU A 72 -27.27 -18.38 -10.62
N LEU A 73 -26.97 -18.42 -9.31
CA LEU A 73 -25.65 -18.76 -8.77
C LEU A 73 -25.71 -20.07 -8.00
N TYR A 74 -24.70 -20.90 -8.18
CA TYR A 74 -24.61 -22.22 -7.57
C TYR A 74 -23.31 -22.37 -6.77
N ASP A 75 -23.37 -23.13 -5.67
CA ASP A 75 -22.17 -23.50 -4.92
C ASP A 75 -21.36 -24.53 -5.71
N GLN A 76 -20.08 -24.21 -5.96
CA GLN A 76 -19.14 -25.07 -6.69
C GLN A 76 -18.88 -26.42 -5.98
N ARG A 77 -19.13 -26.53 -4.67
CA ARG A 77 -18.79 -27.72 -3.88
C ARG A 77 -19.75 -28.90 -4.07
N ASN A 78 -20.94 -28.68 -4.63
CA ASN A 78 -21.97 -29.72 -4.74
C ASN A 78 -22.19 -30.22 -6.19
N LYS A 79 -21.40 -31.21 -6.59
CA LYS A 79 -21.45 -31.82 -7.94
C LYS A 79 -22.79 -32.51 -8.26
N GLU A 80 -23.47 -33.07 -7.27
CA GLU A 80 -24.74 -33.78 -7.47
C GLU A 80 -25.88 -32.82 -7.83
N GLU A 81 -25.88 -31.63 -7.23
CA GLU A 81 -26.83 -30.56 -7.56
C GLU A 81 -26.48 -29.82 -8.85
N LEU A 82 -25.20 -29.80 -9.24
CA LEU A 82 -24.73 -29.09 -10.44
C LEU A 82 -25.12 -29.79 -11.75
N LEU A 83 -25.08 -31.14 -11.79
CA LEU A 83 -25.39 -31.91 -13.00
C LEU A 83 -26.76 -31.58 -13.64
N PRO A 84 -27.90 -31.60 -12.91
CA PRO A 84 -29.19 -31.28 -13.52
C PRO A 84 -29.24 -29.85 -14.07
N LYS A 85 -28.53 -28.91 -13.43
CA LYS A 85 -28.43 -27.51 -13.87
C LYS A 85 -27.61 -27.37 -15.15
N LEU A 86 -26.49 -28.09 -15.26
CA LEU A 86 -25.71 -28.17 -16.50
C LEU A 86 -26.54 -28.74 -17.66
N LEU A 87 -27.32 -29.79 -17.39
CA LEU A 87 -28.21 -30.40 -18.39
C LEU A 87 -29.38 -29.49 -18.82
N ALA A 88 -29.74 -28.48 -18.03
CA ALA A 88 -30.73 -27.48 -18.41
C ALA A 88 -30.17 -26.40 -19.35
N CYS A 89 -28.84 -26.24 -19.44
CA CYS A 89 -28.20 -25.18 -20.24
C CYS A 89 -27.96 -25.61 -21.69
N ASP A 90 -28.02 -24.66 -22.63
CA ASP A 90 -27.77 -24.90 -24.06
C ASP A 90 -26.27 -24.84 -24.38
N VAL A 91 -25.56 -23.92 -23.71
CA VAL A 91 -24.12 -23.71 -23.84
C VAL A 91 -23.49 -23.82 -22.47
N ILE A 92 -22.36 -24.52 -22.41
CA ILE A 92 -21.60 -24.76 -21.18
C ILE A 92 -20.17 -24.32 -21.46
N VAL A 93 -19.76 -23.22 -20.82
CA VAL A 93 -18.42 -22.65 -20.92
C VAL A 93 -17.65 -23.02 -19.65
N TYR A 94 -16.59 -23.80 -19.81
CA TYR A 94 -15.65 -24.12 -18.74
C TYR A 94 -14.32 -23.41 -18.98
N ASN A 95 -14.01 -22.44 -18.14
CA ASN A 95 -12.73 -21.77 -18.06
C ASN A 95 -11.79 -22.47 -17.06
N ILE A 96 -10.60 -22.82 -17.53
CA ILE A 96 -9.56 -23.51 -16.76
C ILE A 96 -8.22 -22.74 -16.75
N THR A 97 -8.23 -21.45 -17.12
CA THR A 97 -7.01 -20.64 -17.25
C THR A 97 -6.48 -20.10 -15.92
N GLU A 98 -7.32 -20.01 -14.87
CA GLU A 98 -6.97 -19.35 -13.61
C GLU A 98 -6.62 -20.33 -12.48
N HIS A 99 -7.39 -21.42 -12.32
CA HIS A 99 -7.18 -22.37 -11.21
C HIS A 99 -7.06 -23.81 -11.69
N GLN A 100 -6.05 -24.52 -11.19
CA GLN A 100 -5.80 -25.91 -11.59
C GLN A 100 -6.92 -26.88 -11.19
N GLU A 101 -7.64 -26.60 -10.10
CA GLU A 101 -8.77 -27.40 -9.61
C GLU A 101 -9.94 -27.44 -10.61
N GLN A 102 -10.08 -26.41 -11.45
CA GLN A 102 -11.13 -26.33 -12.48
C GLN A 102 -10.95 -27.41 -13.55
N VAL A 103 -9.74 -27.95 -13.75
CA VAL A 103 -9.46 -28.99 -14.76
C VAL A 103 -10.21 -30.29 -14.42
N ASP A 104 -10.16 -30.71 -13.16
CA ASP A 104 -10.82 -31.95 -12.72
C ASP A 104 -12.35 -31.81 -12.72
N GLU A 105 -12.86 -30.63 -12.39
CA GLU A 105 -14.28 -30.31 -12.47
C GLU A 105 -14.77 -30.32 -13.94
N ALA A 106 -14.05 -29.64 -14.84
CA ALA A 106 -14.39 -29.60 -16.26
C ALA A 106 -14.35 -31.01 -16.89
N LEU A 107 -13.37 -31.84 -16.50
CA LEU A 107 -13.26 -33.23 -16.92
C LEU A 107 -14.48 -34.07 -16.47
N TRP A 108 -14.91 -33.87 -15.22
CA TRP A 108 -16.09 -34.52 -14.67
C TRP A 108 -17.35 -34.07 -15.42
N ALA A 109 -17.57 -32.76 -15.54
CA ALA A 109 -18.75 -32.19 -16.19
C ALA A 109 -18.88 -32.68 -17.63
N LEU A 110 -17.80 -32.58 -18.42
CA LEU A 110 -17.73 -33.09 -19.78
C LEU A 110 -18.13 -34.57 -19.88
N THR A 111 -17.60 -35.41 -18.99
CA THR A 111 -17.87 -36.86 -19.01
C THR A 111 -19.33 -37.15 -18.65
N MET A 112 -19.88 -36.45 -17.66
CA MET A 112 -21.28 -36.64 -17.24
C MET A 112 -22.28 -36.15 -18.30
N ILE A 113 -22.02 -34.99 -18.91
CA ILE A 113 -22.83 -34.44 -20.00
C ILE A 113 -22.80 -35.38 -21.21
N HIS A 114 -21.62 -35.89 -21.58
CA HIS A 114 -21.47 -36.86 -22.67
C HIS A 114 -22.25 -38.14 -22.41
N ASN A 115 -22.17 -38.71 -21.20
CA ASN A 115 -22.93 -39.91 -20.83
C ASN A 115 -24.46 -39.66 -20.85
N ALA A 116 -24.90 -38.43 -20.62
CA ALA A 116 -26.29 -38.03 -20.65
C ALA A 116 -26.81 -37.62 -22.04
N MET A 117 -26.03 -37.74 -23.11
CA MET A 117 -26.42 -37.32 -24.48
C MET A 117 -27.75 -37.90 -24.97
N GLY A 118 -28.12 -39.11 -24.52
CA GLY A 118 -29.40 -39.73 -24.87
C GLY A 118 -30.63 -39.00 -24.31
N ASN A 119 -30.45 -38.17 -23.28
CA ASN A 119 -31.52 -37.46 -22.59
C ASN A 119 -31.66 -36.00 -23.06
N PHE A 120 -30.92 -35.58 -24.10
CA PHE A 120 -30.92 -34.20 -24.56
C PHE A 120 -32.22 -33.87 -25.30
N THR A 121 -32.84 -32.77 -24.89
CA THR A 121 -34.01 -32.20 -25.56
C THR A 121 -33.65 -31.35 -26.79
N GLY A 122 -32.40 -30.92 -26.89
CA GLY A 122 -31.86 -30.11 -27.98
C GLY A 122 -30.33 -30.23 -28.05
N GLN A 123 -29.74 -29.67 -29.11
CA GLN A 123 -28.29 -29.69 -29.29
C GLN A 123 -27.60 -28.85 -28.21
N LYS A 124 -26.61 -29.44 -27.53
CA LYS A 124 -25.81 -28.75 -26.52
C LYS A 124 -24.41 -28.43 -27.05
N MET A 125 -23.84 -27.33 -26.56
CA MET A 125 -22.47 -26.93 -26.86
C MET A 125 -21.63 -26.88 -25.59
N PHE A 126 -20.43 -27.44 -25.65
CA PHE A 126 -19.42 -27.37 -24.59
C PHE A 126 -18.19 -26.62 -25.10
N ILE A 127 -17.87 -25.48 -24.50
CA ILE A 127 -16.69 -24.66 -24.83
C ILE A 127 -15.71 -24.78 -23.67
N LEU A 128 -14.51 -25.29 -23.94
CA LEU A 128 -13.41 -25.31 -22.98
C LEU A 128 -12.48 -24.13 -23.29
N VAL A 129 -12.41 -23.16 -22.40
CA VAL A 129 -11.41 -22.08 -22.45
C VAL A 129 -10.14 -22.59 -21.76
N SER A 130 -9.15 -22.96 -22.57
CA SER A 130 -7.83 -23.46 -22.15
C SER A 130 -6.77 -22.37 -22.35
N THR A 131 -5.51 -22.71 -22.07
CA THR A 131 -4.36 -21.78 -22.06
C THR A 131 -3.28 -22.18 -23.05
N VAL A 132 -2.62 -21.19 -23.67
CA VAL A 132 -1.41 -21.37 -24.49
C VAL A 132 -0.28 -22.11 -23.78
N MET A 133 -0.30 -22.23 -22.45
CA MET A 133 0.69 -23.02 -21.70
C MET A 133 0.71 -24.51 -22.07
N THR A 134 -0.31 -25.02 -22.77
CA THR A 134 -0.29 -26.36 -23.37
C THR A 134 0.66 -26.49 -24.59
N TRP A 135 1.29 -25.37 -24.99
CA TRP A 135 2.28 -25.26 -26.06
C TRP A 135 3.68 -24.82 -25.59
N ALA A 136 3.84 -24.41 -24.32
CA ALA A 136 5.01 -23.69 -23.82
C ALA A 136 6.38 -24.36 -24.04
N CYS A 137 6.45 -25.69 -24.18
CA CYS A 137 7.72 -26.40 -24.40
C CYS A 137 7.93 -26.81 -25.86
N ARG A 138 7.25 -26.16 -26.81
CA ARG A 138 7.40 -26.44 -28.24
C ARG A 138 8.68 -25.80 -28.77
N LYS A 139 9.40 -26.56 -29.63
CA LYS A 139 10.53 -26.04 -30.42
C LYS A 139 10.02 -25.37 -31.70
N PRO A 140 10.78 -24.45 -32.32
CA PRO A 140 10.40 -23.85 -33.59
C PRO A 140 9.92 -24.87 -34.62
N ILE A 141 8.91 -24.50 -35.42
CA ILE A 141 8.32 -25.39 -36.45
C ILE A 141 9.40 -25.80 -37.44
N ASP A 142 10.20 -24.83 -37.85
CA ASP A 142 11.29 -24.97 -38.79
C ASP A 142 12.60 -24.55 -38.10
N PRO A 143 13.61 -25.43 -38.00
CA PRO A 143 14.92 -25.04 -37.48
C PRO A 143 15.66 -24.04 -38.38
N GLU A 144 15.21 -23.80 -39.62
CA GLU A 144 15.76 -22.79 -40.52
C GLU A 144 14.99 -21.45 -40.45
N ASP A 145 13.79 -21.44 -39.87
CA ASP A 145 12.92 -20.26 -39.68
C ASP A 145 12.31 -20.28 -38.28
N GLU A 146 13.10 -19.79 -37.31
CA GLU A 146 12.70 -19.69 -35.91
C GLU A 146 11.58 -18.65 -35.67
N GLU A 147 11.30 -17.82 -36.68
CA GLU A 147 10.36 -16.71 -36.60
C GLU A 147 8.94 -17.07 -37.04
N ARG A 148 8.73 -18.26 -37.61
CA ARG A 148 7.41 -18.70 -38.07
C ARG A 148 6.43 -18.88 -36.90
N PRO A 149 5.26 -18.22 -36.91
CA PRO A 149 4.26 -18.34 -35.85
C PRO A 149 3.62 -19.73 -35.81
N PHE A 150 3.23 -20.15 -34.61
CA PHE A 150 2.40 -21.34 -34.40
C PHE A 150 0.93 -21.03 -34.65
N THR A 151 0.27 -21.86 -35.46
CA THR A 151 -1.17 -21.76 -35.72
C THR A 151 -1.94 -22.91 -35.07
N ASP A 152 -3.26 -22.77 -34.99
CA ASP A 152 -4.15 -23.81 -34.46
C ASP A 152 -4.20 -25.09 -35.32
N GLU A 153 -3.73 -25.06 -36.56
CA GLU A 153 -3.56 -26.26 -37.39
C GLU A 153 -2.51 -27.24 -36.82
N ASP A 154 -1.52 -26.69 -36.11
CA ASP A 154 -0.38 -27.42 -35.58
C ASP A 154 -0.66 -28.17 -34.26
N PHE A 155 -1.89 -28.10 -33.74
CA PHE A 155 -2.20 -28.50 -32.35
C PHE A 155 -1.80 -29.93 -32.00
N ARG A 156 -1.66 -30.81 -32.98
CA ARG A 156 -1.23 -32.20 -32.78
C ARG A 156 0.24 -32.33 -32.38
N ARG A 157 1.08 -31.31 -32.64
CA ARG A 157 2.53 -31.32 -32.40
C ARG A 157 2.93 -30.57 -31.13
N ARG A 158 1.97 -30.03 -30.37
CA ARG A 158 2.22 -29.23 -29.15
C ARG A 158 2.89 -30.03 -28.03
N ARG A 159 3.59 -29.32 -27.16
CA ARG A 159 4.17 -29.85 -25.92
C ARG A 159 3.85 -28.93 -24.75
N PRO A 160 3.12 -29.41 -23.72
CA PRO A 160 2.72 -28.57 -22.61
C PRO A 160 3.87 -28.32 -21.65
N HIS A 161 3.79 -27.21 -20.92
CA HIS A 161 4.58 -27.01 -19.72
C HIS A 161 4.33 -28.16 -18.70
N PRO A 162 5.32 -28.58 -17.89
CA PRO A 162 5.13 -29.64 -16.89
C PRO A 162 3.93 -29.45 -15.96
N ASN A 163 3.65 -28.20 -15.55
CA ASN A 163 2.52 -27.86 -14.68
C ASN A 163 1.15 -27.89 -15.40
N PHE A 164 1.13 -27.92 -16.73
CA PHE A 164 -0.08 -27.83 -17.56
C PHE A 164 -0.37 -29.12 -18.34
N LYS A 165 0.20 -30.26 -17.90
CA LYS A 165 -0.08 -31.58 -18.51
C LYS A 165 -1.56 -31.97 -18.40
N ALA A 166 -2.17 -31.70 -17.25
CA ALA A 166 -3.59 -31.99 -17.00
C ALA A 166 -4.51 -31.23 -17.98
N HIS A 167 -4.25 -29.94 -18.21
CA HIS A 167 -4.96 -29.13 -19.21
C HIS A 167 -4.89 -29.77 -20.60
N ASN A 168 -3.68 -30.16 -21.06
CA ASN A 168 -3.50 -30.78 -22.37
C ASN A 168 -4.27 -32.12 -22.50
N ASP A 169 -4.30 -32.93 -21.44
CA ASP A 169 -5.02 -34.21 -21.48
C ASP A 169 -6.54 -34.02 -21.48
N LEU A 170 -7.04 -33.00 -20.77
CA LEU A 170 -8.44 -32.57 -20.85
C LEU A 170 -8.80 -32.10 -22.27
N GLU A 171 -7.99 -31.23 -22.88
CA GLU A 171 -8.20 -30.76 -24.26
C GLU A 171 -8.35 -31.93 -25.25
N LYS A 172 -7.46 -32.93 -25.18
CA LYS A 172 -7.54 -34.13 -26.03
C LYS A 172 -8.85 -34.89 -25.81
N LYS A 173 -9.31 -34.97 -24.56
CA LYS A 173 -10.56 -35.65 -24.22
C LYS A 173 -11.78 -34.89 -24.71
N VAL A 174 -11.80 -33.55 -24.66
CA VAL A 174 -12.85 -32.71 -25.27
C VAL A 174 -12.97 -33.02 -26.77
N VAL A 175 -11.85 -32.93 -27.50
CA VAL A 175 -11.82 -33.19 -28.95
C VAL A 175 -12.25 -34.64 -29.27
N LYS A 176 -11.86 -35.62 -28.45
CA LYS A 176 -12.25 -37.02 -28.64
C LYS A 176 -13.75 -37.23 -28.45
N LEU A 177 -14.34 -36.64 -27.42
CA LEU A 177 -15.77 -36.79 -27.12
C LEU A 177 -16.64 -36.01 -28.11
N GLY A 178 -16.22 -34.84 -28.58
CA GLY A 178 -16.93 -34.08 -29.62
C GLY A 178 -17.08 -34.80 -30.96
N LYS A 179 -16.18 -35.74 -31.27
CA LYS A 179 -16.25 -36.53 -32.50
C LYS A 179 -17.32 -37.63 -32.47
N THR A 180 -17.92 -37.91 -31.32
CA THR A 180 -18.88 -39.02 -31.17
C THR A 180 -20.23 -38.71 -31.82
N ASN A 181 -20.84 -37.55 -31.53
CA ASN A 181 -22.09 -37.14 -32.14
C ASN A 181 -22.26 -35.60 -32.19
N LYS A 182 -21.76 -34.98 -33.26
CA LYS A 182 -21.74 -33.51 -33.42
C LYS A 182 -23.13 -32.87 -33.49
N SER A 183 -24.16 -33.58 -33.97
CA SER A 183 -25.52 -33.01 -34.10
C SER A 183 -26.21 -32.85 -32.76
N MET A 184 -25.85 -33.67 -31.76
CA MET A 184 -26.41 -33.61 -30.40
C MET A 184 -25.49 -32.88 -29.43
N PHE A 185 -24.17 -33.07 -29.55
CA PHE A 185 -23.20 -32.51 -28.64
C PHE A 185 -22.00 -31.94 -29.40
N SER A 186 -21.94 -30.62 -29.51
CA SER A 186 -20.82 -29.91 -30.13
C SER A 186 -19.81 -29.51 -29.06
N THR A 187 -18.52 -29.78 -29.29
CA THR A 187 -17.45 -29.37 -28.36
C THR A 187 -16.45 -28.47 -29.06
N CYS A 188 -15.96 -27.44 -28.39
CA CYS A 188 -14.89 -26.57 -28.87
C CYS A 188 -13.84 -26.40 -27.78
N VAL A 189 -12.57 -26.55 -28.13
CA VAL A 189 -11.45 -26.12 -27.30
C VAL A 189 -10.98 -24.78 -27.83
N LEU A 190 -11.10 -23.74 -26.99
CA LEU A 190 -10.64 -22.40 -27.27
C LEU A 190 -9.39 -22.14 -26.43
N VAL A 191 -8.22 -22.03 -27.05
CA VAL A 191 -6.96 -21.77 -26.36
C VAL A 191 -6.72 -20.27 -26.33
N SER A 192 -6.80 -19.70 -25.13
CA SER A 192 -6.57 -18.28 -24.89
C SER A 192 -5.08 -17.98 -24.74
N GLY A 193 -4.63 -16.89 -25.34
CA GLY A 193 -3.42 -16.17 -24.93
C GLY A 193 -3.52 -15.68 -23.49
N MET A 194 -2.47 -15.02 -23.01
CA MET A 194 -2.44 -14.40 -21.70
C MET A 194 -3.47 -13.27 -21.64
N GLN A 195 -4.41 -13.39 -20.71
CA GLN A 195 -5.58 -12.51 -20.62
C GLN A 195 -5.22 -11.18 -19.94
N TYR A 196 -5.61 -10.07 -20.55
CA TYR A 196 -5.45 -8.71 -19.99
C TYR A 196 -6.72 -7.85 -20.18
N GLY A 197 -6.75 -6.66 -19.58
CA GLY A 197 -7.89 -5.73 -19.65
C GLY A 197 -8.73 -5.73 -18.37
N MET A 198 -9.56 -4.71 -18.18
CA MET A 198 -10.42 -4.53 -16.98
C MET A 198 -9.70 -4.40 -15.63
N GLY A 199 -8.81 -5.29 -15.19
CA GLY A 199 -8.28 -5.31 -13.80
C GLY A 199 -7.01 -6.15 -13.59
N GLU A 200 -6.16 -6.12 -14.60
CA GLU A 200 -5.23 -7.11 -15.16
C GLU A 200 -4.47 -8.14 -14.30
N GLN A 201 -5.10 -9.30 -14.07
CA GLN A 201 -4.53 -10.67 -14.05
C GLN A 201 -2.99 -10.84 -13.88
N ILE A 202 -2.28 -11.46 -14.82
CA ILE A 202 -0.85 -11.81 -14.68
C ILE A 202 0.05 -10.58 -14.64
N PHE A 203 -0.40 -9.47 -15.22
CA PHE A 203 0.37 -8.22 -15.30
C PHE A 203 0.12 -7.28 -14.12
N HIS A 204 -0.74 -7.68 -13.17
CA HIS A 204 -1.21 -6.84 -12.07
C HIS A 204 -0.05 -6.30 -11.24
N TYR A 205 0.95 -7.14 -10.99
CA TYR A 205 2.15 -6.74 -10.26
C TYR A 205 2.83 -5.50 -10.88
N PHE A 206 2.99 -5.47 -12.21
CA PHE A 206 3.62 -4.35 -12.90
C PHE A 206 2.75 -3.09 -12.87
N PHE A 207 1.44 -3.24 -13.07
CA PHE A 207 0.48 -2.12 -12.99
C PHE A 207 0.43 -1.53 -11.58
N LYS A 208 0.35 -2.37 -10.55
CA LYS A 208 0.36 -1.96 -9.14
C LYS A 208 1.66 -1.26 -8.76
N THR A 209 2.81 -1.88 -9.03
CA THR A 209 4.12 -1.29 -8.71
C THR A 209 4.34 0.04 -9.42
N SER A 210 3.90 0.15 -10.68
CA SER A 210 3.97 1.40 -11.45
C SER A 210 3.02 2.47 -10.88
N TRP A 211 1.81 2.08 -10.50
CA TRP A 211 0.82 2.98 -9.87
C TRP A 211 1.30 3.53 -8.52
N GLU A 212 1.91 2.67 -7.69
CA GLU A 212 2.40 3.04 -6.37
C GLU A 212 3.56 4.05 -6.43
N GLY A 213 4.34 4.05 -7.51
CA GLY A 213 5.37 5.05 -7.78
C GLY A 213 6.57 5.01 -6.82
N GLN A 214 6.66 3.99 -5.96
CA GLN A 214 7.73 3.85 -4.97
C GLN A 214 9.05 3.35 -5.58
N ALA A 215 8.94 2.50 -6.60
CA ALA A 215 10.10 1.95 -7.29
C ALA A 215 10.59 2.93 -8.37
N PRO A 216 11.87 3.35 -8.34
CA PRO A 216 12.41 4.25 -9.37
C PRO A 216 12.53 3.57 -10.74
N GLN A 217 12.59 2.24 -10.78
CA GLN A 217 12.68 1.42 -11.99
C GLN A 217 11.82 0.17 -11.82
N ILE A 218 11.03 -0.18 -12.84
CA ILE A 218 10.18 -1.37 -12.82
C ILE A 218 11.01 -2.61 -13.21
N PRO A 219 10.99 -3.70 -12.43
CA PRO A 219 11.79 -4.89 -12.72
C PRO A 219 11.23 -5.69 -13.90
N ILE A 220 12.10 -6.11 -14.81
CA ILE A 220 11.83 -7.11 -15.87
C ILE A 220 12.51 -8.41 -15.46
N PHE A 221 11.75 -9.48 -15.32
CA PHE A 221 12.29 -10.77 -14.88
C PHE A 221 12.96 -11.52 -16.04
N GLY A 222 14.26 -11.79 -15.90
CA GLY A 222 15.08 -12.39 -16.94
C GLY A 222 15.51 -11.39 -18.01
N ASP A 223 15.73 -11.87 -19.23
CA ASP A 223 16.22 -11.04 -20.34
C ASP A 223 15.13 -10.20 -21.00
N GLY A 224 13.85 -10.57 -20.79
CA GLY A 224 12.67 -9.86 -21.32
C GLY A 224 12.40 -10.05 -22.81
N THR A 225 13.24 -10.79 -23.53
CA THR A 225 13.17 -11.00 -24.99
C THR A 225 12.13 -12.04 -25.41
N ASN A 226 11.47 -12.69 -24.46
CA ASN A 226 10.47 -13.71 -24.74
C ASN A 226 9.16 -13.08 -25.23
N ILE A 227 8.58 -13.67 -26.27
CA ILE A 227 7.29 -13.24 -26.83
C ILE A 227 6.16 -13.85 -26.01
N VAL A 228 5.30 -12.99 -25.45
CA VAL A 228 4.16 -13.40 -24.64
C VAL A 228 2.90 -13.21 -25.47
N PRO A 229 2.22 -14.28 -25.92
CA PRO A 229 0.99 -14.15 -26.69
C PRO A 229 -0.13 -13.68 -25.76
N THR A 230 -0.82 -12.61 -26.11
CA THR A 230 -1.85 -11.97 -25.28
C THR A 230 -3.23 -11.99 -25.94
N ILE A 231 -4.27 -11.73 -25.15
CA ILE A 231 -5.61 -11.42 -25.65
C ILE A 231 -6.37 -10.56 -24.63
N HIS A 232 -7.07 -9.53 -25.11
CA HIS A 232 -7.92 -8.72 -24.25
C HIS A 232 -9.15 -9.53 -23.81
N ILE A 233 -9.57 -9.40 -22.55
CA ILE A 233 -10.64 -10.24 -21.98
C ILE A 233 -12.00 -10.04 -22.67
N ASN A 234 -12.30 -8.82 -23.14
CA ASN A 234 -13.50 -8.59 -23.94
C ASN A 234 -13.40 -9.23 -25.32
N ASP A 235 -12.21 -9.21 -25.96
CA ASP A 235 -12.03 -9.85 -27.26
C ASP A 235 -12.20 -11.37 -27.14
N LEU A 236 -11.71 -11.97 -26.03
CA LEU A 236 -12.00 -13.36 -25.72
C LEU A 236 -13.50 -13.62 -25.55
N ALA A 237 -14.24 -12.71 -24.89
CA ALA A 237 -15.69 -12.82 -24.75
C ALA A 237 -16.42 -12.70 -26.10
N ILE A 238 -15.98 -11.80 -26.98
CA ILE A 238 -16.47 -11.67 -28.36
C ILE A 238 -16.21 -12.96 -29.14
N VAL A 239 -15.02 -13.55 -29.03
CA VAL A 239 -14.71 -14.83 -29.68
C VAL A 239 -15.63 -15.94 -29.18
N ILE A 240 -15.89 -16.01 -27.87
CA ILE A 240 -16.84 -16.98 -27.29
C ILE A 240 -18.25 -16.75 -27.84
N GLN A 241 -18.71 -15.50 -27.92
CA GLN A 241 -19.99 -15.15 -28.53
C GLN A 241 -20.06 -15.63 -29.99
N SER A 242 -19.06 -15.30 -30.81
CA SER A 242 -19.00 -15.71 -32.22
C SER A 242 -18.98 -17.23 -32.38
N VAL A 243 -18.31 -17.96 -31.49
CA VAL A 243 -18.32 -19.44 -31.47
C VAL A 243 -19.72 -19.99 -31.17
N ILE A 244 -20.46 -19.37 -30.25
CA ILE A 244 -21.84 -19.77 -29.87
C ILE A 244 -22.82 -19.55 -31.02
N GLU A 245 -22.65 -18.45 -31.76
CA GLU A 245 -23.53 -18.02 -32.85
C GLU A 245 -23.21 -18.76 -34.16
N GLN A 246 -21.96 -18.71 -34.60
CA GLN A 246 -21.53 -19.18 -35.93
C GLN A 246 -21.17 -20.68 -35.94
N ARG A 247 -20.89 -21.27 -34.78
CA ARG A 247 -20.66 -22.73 -34.58
C ARG A 247 -19.62 -23.32 -35.55
N PRO A 248 -18.34 -22.96 -35.37
CA PRO A 248 -17.27 -23.34 -36.30
C PRO A 248 -17.11 -24.85 -36.47
N ARG A 249 -16.53 -25.24 -37.61
CA ARG A 249 -16.34 -26.67 -37.92
C ARG A 249 -15.19 -27.27 -37.12
N SER A 250 -14.16 -26.47 -36.85
CA SER A 250 -12.98 -26.83 -36.09
C SER A 250 -13.31 -27.11 -34.62
N TYR A 251 -12.68 -28.13 -34.04
CA TYR A 251 -12.81 -28.47 -32.61
C TYR A 251 -11.78 -27.76 -31.72
N TYR A 252 -10.80 -27.12 -32.34
CA TYR A 252 -9.67 -26.48 -31.70
C TYR A 252 -9.44 -25.13 -32.36
N LEU A 253 -9.51 -24.07 -31.56
CA LEU A 253 -9.34 -22.69 -31.97
C LEU A 253 -8.30 -22.05 -31.05
N LEU A 254 -7.50 -21.17 -31.62
CA LEU A 254 -6.56 -20.33 -30.89
C LEU A 254 -7.11 -18.91 -30.86
N ALA A 255 -7.12 -18.28 -29.69
CA ALA A 255 -7.56 -16.92 -29.46
C ALA A 255 -6.40 -16.11 -28.87
N VAL A 256 -5.64 -15.50 -29.77
CA VAL A 256 -4.56 -14.55 -29.47
C VAL A 256 -4.78 -13.31 -30.32
N ASP A 257 -4.38 -12.15 -29.81
CA ASP A 257 -4.28 -10.93 -30.60
C ASP A 257 -3.14 -11.02 -31.63
N ASN A 258 -3.10 -10.06 -32.55
CA ASN A 258 -2.09 -10.03 -33.62
C ASN A 258 -0.77 -9.40 -33.14
N SER A 259 -0.59 -9.27 -31.83
CA SER A 259 0.60 -8.67 -31.27
C SER A 259 1.68 -9.71 -30.98
N HIS A 260 2.93 -9.34 -31.22
CA HIS A 260 4.10 -10.18 -30.99
C HIS A 260 5.07 -9.50 -30.02
N ASN A 261 4.49 -8.87 -29.01
CA ASN A 261 5.23 -8.07 -28.04
C ASN A 261 6.07 -8.98 -27.13
N THR A 262 7.27 -8.51 -26.85
CA THR A 262 8.15 -9.09 -25.84
C THR A 262 7.69 -8.68 -24.43
N LEU A 263 8.10 -9.45 -23.42
CA LEU A 263 7.83 -9.07 -22.02
C LEU A 263 8.44 -7.70 -21.69
N GLU A 264 9.63 -7.38 -22.23
CA GLU A 264 10.28 -6.09 -22.08
C GLU A 264 9.43 -4.94 -22.65
N GLU A 265 8.90 -5.07 -23.86
CA GLU A 265 8.03 -4.06 -24.48
C GLU A 265 6.74 -3.85 -23.68
N ILE A 266 6.12 -4.93 -23.19
CA ILE A 266 4.92 -4.86 -22.35
C ILE A 266 5.23 -4.09 -21.05
N VAL A 267 6.27 -4.49 -20.31
CA VAL A 267 6.63 -3.86 -19.04
C VAL A 267 7.06 -2.41 -19.24
N GLN A 268 7.77 -2.10 -20.33
CA GLN A 268 8.16 -0.74 -20.67
C GLN A 268 6.94 0.14 -21.00
N ALA A 269 5.97 -0.39 -21.75
CA ALA A 269 4.74 0.34 -22.05
C ALA A 269 3.94 0.64 -20.77
N ILE A 270 3.85 -0.31 -19.83
CA ILE A 270 3.22 -0.11 -18.52
C ILE A 270 3.97 0.96 -17.72
N SER A 271 5.30 0.88 -17.68
CA SER A 271 6.15 1.86 -16.97
C SER A 271 5.99 3.28 -17.55
N ASN A 272 5.88 3.43 -18.87
CA ASN A 272 5.66 4.73 -19.51
C ASN A 272 4.25 5.29 -19.22
N ALA A 273 3.24 4.42 -19.21
CA ALA A 273 1.86 4.83 -19.00
C ALA A 273 1.58 5.21 -17.54
N LEU A 274 1.97 4.34 -16.60
CA LEU A 274 1.63 4.46 -15.17
C LEU A 274 2.82 4.82 -14.27
N GLY A 275 4.03 4.41 -14.63
CA GLY A 275 5.19 4.43 -13.74
C GLY A 275 6.23 5.49 -14.08
N PRO A 276 7.50 5.28 -13.69
CA PRO A 276 8.60 6.23 -13.90
C PRO A 276 9.13 6.25 -15.35
N GLY A 277 8.62 5.40 -16.25
CA GLY A 277 9.11 5.27 -17.62
C GLY A 277 10.46 4.56 -17.75
N THR A 278 11.04 4.06 -16.65
CA THR A 278 12.30 3.32 -16.67
C THR A 278 12.13 1.91 -16.13
N THR A 279 12.92 0.98 -16.67
CA THR A 279 12.84 -0.45 -16.37
C THR A 279 14.24 -1.01 -16.09
N LYS A 280 14.31 -2.13 -15.38
CA LYS A 280 15.57 -2.79 -15.03
C LYS A 280 15.45 -4.31 -15.14
N LYS A 281 16.36 -4.94 -15.88
CA LYS A 281 16.44 -6.41 -15.94
C LYS A 281 16.98 -6.98 -14.63
N VAL A 282 16.28 -7.96 -14.09
CA VAL A 282 16.61 -8.65 -12.84
C VAL A 282 16.59 -10.17 -13.05
N PRO A 283 17.39 -10.95 -12.31
CA PRO A 283 17.34 -12.40 -12.38
C PRO A 283 15.94 -12.96 -12.11
N LEU A 284 15.53 -14.00 -12.85
CA LEU A 284 14.23 -14.65 -12.67
C LEU A 284 13.99 -15.15 -11.23
N THR A 285 15.05 -15.46 -10.48
CA THR A 285 14.97 -15.88 -9.08
C THR A 285 14.34 -14.83 -8.17
N GLU A 286 14.45 -13.53 -8.51
CA GLU A 286 13.84 -12.46 -7.74
C GLU A 286 12.31 -12.48 -7.84
N ALA A 287 11.74 -12.96 -8.96
CA ALA A 287 10.30 -13.10 -9.13
C ALA A 287 9.67 -14.01 -8.06
N TYR A 288 10.39 -15.05 -7.62
CA TYR A 288 9.94 -15.99 -6.59
C TYR A 288 9.97 -15.42 -5.17
N LEU A 289 10.63 -14.27 -4.95
CA LEU A 289 10.66 -13.58 -3.67
C LEU A 289 9.43 -12.68 -3.47
N ILE A 290 8.72 -12.37 -4.56
CA ILE A 290 7.55 -11.48 -4.55
C ILE A 290 6.32 -12.30 -4.16
N ARG A 291 5.73 -11.99 -2.99
CA ARG A 291 4.59 -12.72 -2.40
C ARG A 291 3.34 -12.73 -3.30
N GLU A 292 3.19 -11.71 -4.13
CA GLU A 292 2.03 -11.50 -5.01
C GLU A 292 2.08 -12.35 -6.29
N LEU A 293 3.26 -12.86 -6.64
CA LEU A 293 3.48 -13.68 -7.84
C LEU A 293 3.39 -15.17 -7.50
N THR A 294 2.43 -15.85 -8.11
CA THR A 294 2.32 -17.31 -8.02
C THR A 294 3.29 -17.96 -9.01
N THR A 295 3.65 -19.23 -8.79
CA THR A 295 4.44 -20.01 -9.76
C THR A 295 3.78 -20.03 -11.13
N MET A 296 2.45 -20.08 -11.19
CA MET A 296 1.69 -20.02 -12.44
C MET A 296 1.90 -18.69 -13.16
N HIS A 297 1.87 -17.55 -12.45
CA HIS A 297 2.14 -16.24 -13.05
C HIS A 297 3.55 -16.18 -13.65
N ILE A 298 4.55 -16.67 -12.90
CA ILE A 298 5.94 -16.69 -13.35
C ILE A 298 6.11 -17.59 -14.59
N ASP A 299 5.53 -18.80 -14.58
CA ASP A 299 5.54 -19.71 -15.74
C ASP A 299 4.88 -19.06 -16.97
N CYS A 300 3.77 -18.33 -16.79
CA CYS A 300 3.08 -17.64 -17.87
C CYS A 300 3.89 -16.46 -18.42
N MET A 301 4.56 -15.68 -17.57
CA MET A 301 5.38 -14.54 -17.99
C MET A 301 6.68 -14.95 -18.67
N THR A 302 7.18 -16.16 -18.43
CA THR A 302 8.44 -16.68 -19.02
C THR A 302 8.22 -17.45 -20.32
N VAL A 303 6.97 -17.55 -20.77
CA VAL A 303 6.64 -18.21 -22.03
C VAL A 303 7.27 -17.48 -23.22
N ASN A 304 7.76 -18.23 -24.20
CA ASN A 304 8.26 -17.68 -25.46
C ASN A 304 7.54 -18.37 -26.63
N LEU A 305 6.42 -17.79 -27.05
CA LEU A 305 5.57 -18.36 -28.10
C LEU A 305 5.10 -17.25 -29.04
N ARG A 306 5.50 -17.34 -30.31
CA ARG A 306 4.90 -16.56 -31.39
C ARG A 306 3.73 -17.34 -31.98
N MET A 307 2.53 -16.78 -31.95
CA MET A 307 1.29 -17.49 -32.26
C MET A 307 0.35 -16.64 -33.11
N GLU A 308 -0.43 -17.28 -33.99
CA GLU A 308 -1.40 -16.59 -34.86
C GLU A 308 -2.67 -17.45 -35.05
N SER A 309 -3.83 -16.79 -35.04
CA SER A 309 -5.14 -17.45 -35.05
C SER A 309 -5.64 -17.71 -36.48
N ALA A 310 -5.17 -18.79 -37.12
CA ALA A 310 -5.54 -19.09 -38.52
C ALA A 310 -7.05 -19.37 -38.70
N HIS A 311 -7.65 -20.26 -37.89
CA HIS A 311 -9.08 -20.55 -38.07
C HIS A 311 -10.00 -19.39 -37.67
N LEU A 312 -9.61 -18.52 -36.71
CA LEU A 312 -10.46 -17.38 -36.35
C LEU A 312 -10.54 -16.38 -37.51
N ALA A 313 -9.40 -16.06 -38.11
CA ALA A 313 -9.32 -15.14 -39.25
C ALA A 313 -10.10 -15.65 -40.48
N GLU A 314 -10.09 -16.97 -40.72
CA GLU A 314 -10.76 -17.56 -41.88
C GLU A 314 -12.25 -17.86 -41.68
N GLN A 315 -12.64 -18.25 -40.45
CA GLN A 315 -13.98 -18.83 -40.20
C GLN A 315 -14.95 -17.89 -39.50
N LEU A 316 -14.47 -16.82 -38.84
CA LEU A 316 -15.31 -15.95 -38.02
C LEU A 316 -15.08 -14.47 -38.35
N SER A 317 -16.16 -13.71 -38.47
CA SER A 317 -16.08 -12.24 -38.41
C SER A 317 -16.10 -11.80 -36.95
N ILE A 318 -15.01 -11.21 -36.47
CA ILE A 318 -14.83 -10.78 -35.07
C ILE A 318 -14.60 -9.27 -35.04
N PRO A 319 -15.47 -8.49 -34.36
CA PRO A 319 -15.22 -7.07 -34.12
C PRO A 319 -14.21 -6.90 -32.97
N TRP A 320 -12.92 -6.94 -33.30
CA TRP A 320 -11.84 -6.78 -32.33
C TRP A 320 -11.83 -5.38 -31.70
N GLN A 321 -11.67 -5.32 -30.37
CA GLN A 321 -11.41 -4.08 -29.65
C GLN A 321 -9.90 -3.79 -29.58
N CYS A 322 -9.07 -4.81 -29.32
CA CYS A 322 -7.64 -4.66 -29.13
C CYS A 322 -6.84 -5.59 -30.08
N GLU A 323 -7.14 -5.55 -31.38
CA GLU A 323 -6.49 -6.41 -32.39
C GLU A 323 -4.95 -6.28 -32.39
N LYS A 324 -4.45 -5.05 -32.23
CA LYS A 324 -3.01 -4.75 -32.18
C LYS A 324 -2.34 -5.08 -30.83
N GLY A 325 -3.11 -5.59 -29.87
CA GLY A 325 -2.62 -6.04 -28.56
C GLY A 325 -2.46 -4.96 -27.50
N LEU A 326 -1.82 -5.35 -26.39
CA LEU A 326 -1.75 -4.57 -25.16
C LEU A 326 -0.94 -3.27 -25.28
N VAL A 327 0.21 -3.31 -25.96
CA VAL A 327 1.13 -2.16 -26.04
C VAL A 327 0.50 -0.97 -26.77
N GLU A 328 -0.13 -1.22 -27.91
CA GLU A 328 -0.79 -0.18 -28.72
C GLU A 328 -2.07 0.36 -28.06
N ASN A 329 -2.76 -0.46 -27.25
CA ASN A 329 -4.01 -0.09 -26.57
C ASN A 329 -3.82 0.25 -25.08
N MET A 330 -2.60 0.59 -24.66
CA MET A 330 -2.25 0.75 -23.25
C MET A 330 -3.10 1.82 -22.54
N ALA A 331 -3.39 2.95 -23.19
CA ALA A 331 -4.19 4.01 -22.59
C ALA A 331 -5.60 3.54 -22.20
N GLN A 332 -6.28 2.83 -23.12
CA GLN A 332 -7.59 2.25 -22.88
C GLN A 332 -7.56 1.22 -21.75
N VAL A 333 -6.54 0.35 -21.72
CA VAL A 333 -6.38 -0.68 -20.68
C VAL A 333 -6.13 -0.05 -19.31
N VAL A 334 -5.33 1.02 -19.24
CA VAL A 334 -5.08 1.77 -18.00
C VAL A 334 -6.35 2.41 -17.47
N ASP A 335 -7.20 2.98 -18.33
CA ASP A 335 -8.45 3.57 -17.88
C ASP A 335 -9.45 2.51 -17.41
N GLN A 336 -9.51 1.36 -18.08
CA GLN A 336 -10.29 0.22 -17.59
C GLN A 336 -9.80 -0.27 -16.22
N TYR A 337 -8.49 -0.39 -16.05
CA TYR A 337 -7.88 -0.77 -14.77
C TYR A 337 -8.29 0.17 -13.64
N ARG A 338 -8.21 1.48 -13.89
CA ARG A 338 -8.61 2.53 -12.95
C ARG A 338 -10.07 2.39 -12.55
N GLN A 339 -10.96 2.28 -13.54
CA GLN A 339 -12.40 2.20 -13.32
C GLN A 339 -12.80 0.94 -12.54
N ASN A 340 -12.28 -0.22 -12.93
CA ASN A 340 -12.69 -1.49 -12.34
C ASN A 340 -12.19 -1.66 -10.90
N ARG A 341 -11.05 -1.04 -10.54
CA ARG A 341 -10.52 -1.07 -9.17
C ARG A 341 -10.91 0.15 -8.33
N GLY A 342 -11.65 1.10 -8.91
CA GLY A 342 -12.01 2.34 -8.23
C GLY A 342 -10.82 3.24 -7.92
N LEU A 343 -9.73 3.10 -8.68
CA LEU A 343 -8.51 3.90 -8.51
C LEU A 343 -8.72 5.28 -9.13
N GLN A 344 -8.95 6.27 -8.28
CA GLN A 344 -9.16 7.64 -8.69
C GLN A 344 -8.27 8.58 -7.88
N PRO A 345 -7.53 9.49 -8.54
CA PRO A 345 -6.66 10.43 -7.84
C PRO A 345 -7.49 11.36 -6.96
N LEU A 346 -7.11 11.48 -5.69
CA LEU A 346 -7.75 12.40 -4.75
C LEU A 346 -6.89 13.64 -4.57
N ARG A 347 -7.43 14.80 -4.97
CA ARG A 347 -6.70 16.08 -4.99
C ARG A 347 -7.28 17.01 -3.94
N ILE A 348 -6.45 17.37 -2.96
CA ILE A 348 -6.87 18.12 -1.79
C ILE A 348 -5.97 19.33 -1.63
N CYS A 349 -6.56 20.47 -1.27
CA CYS A 349 -5.80 21.64 -0.82
C CYS A 349 -6.10 21.90 0.66
N VAL A 350 -5.08 22.20 1.46
CA VAL A 350 -5.22 22.57 2.88
C VAL A 350 -4.76 24.00 3.07
N MET A 351 -5.70 24.86 3.43
CA MET A 351 -5.55 26.32 3.53
C MET A 351 -5.78 26.81 4.95
N GLY A 352 -5.30 28.02 5.27
CA GLY A 352 -5.46 28.63 6.59
C GLY A 352 -4.26 29.46 7.07
N PRO A 353 -4.37 30.13 8.22
CA PRO A 353 -3.36 31.05 8.74
C PRO A 353 -2.06 30.33 9.16
N PRO A 354 -0.91 31.04 9.27
CA PRO A 354 0.33 30.44 9.76
C PRO A 354 0.16 29.85 11.18
N ALA A 355 0.93 28.80 11.49
CA ALA A 355 0.91 28.08 12.78
C ALA A 355 -0.39 27.34 13.18
N VAL A 356 -1.44 27.34 12.34
CA VAL A 356 -2.72 26.65 12.63
C VAL A 356 -2.63 25.11 12.64
N GLY A 357 -1.58 24.53 12.05
CA GLY A 357 -1.40 23.07 11.97
C GLY A 357 -1.66 22.44 10.60
N LYS A 358 -1.73 23.25 9.51
CA LYS A 358 -1.91 22.76 8.12
C LYS A 358 -1.05 21.55 7.79
N SER A 359 0.27 21.66 7.97
CA SER A 359 1.20 20.58 7.65
C SER A 359 0.98 19.31 8.47
N THR A 360 0.47 19.43 9.69
CA THR A 360 0.09 18.26 10.51
C THR A 360 -1.14 17.58 9.93
N VAL A 361 -2.18 18.34 9.61
CA VAL A 361 -3.41 17.81 8.98
C VAL A 361 -3.11 17.23 7.60
N SER A 362 -2.31 17.90 6.77
CA SER A 362 -1.89 17.40 5.46
C SER A 362 -1.17 16.06 5.57
N LYS A 363 -0.24 15.89 6.53
CA LYS A 363 0.45 14.62 6.76
C LYS A 363 -0.53 13.51 7.16
N ILE A 364 -1.46 13.80 8.07
CA ILE A 364 -2.47 12.83 8.50
C ILE A 364 -3.34 12.39 7.32
N ILE A 365 -3.77 13.32 6.46
CA ILE A 365 -4.54 13.01 5.25
C ILE A 365 -3.69 12.16 4.29
N CYS A 366 -2.44 12.52 4.04
CA CYS A 366 -1.54 11.76 3.18
C CYS A 366 -1.34 10.32 3.68
N ASP A 367 -1.18 10.13 4.99
CA ASP A 367 -0.97 8.81 5.61
C ASP A 367 -2.22 7.93 5.61
N LEU A 368 -3.41 8.54 5.66
CA LEU A 368 -4.71 7.86 5.67
C LEU A 368 -5.16 7.47 4.26
N TYR A 369 -5.00 8.38 3.29
CA TYR A 369 -5.46 8.20 1.91
C TYR A 369 -4.35 7.77 0.94
N LYS A 370 -3.11 7.63 1.41
CA LYS A 370 -1.92 7.33 0.59
C LYS A 370 -1.77 8.34 -0.55
N LEU A 371 -1.63 9.61 -0.19
CA LEU A 371 -1.46 10.73 -1.11
C LEU A 371 -0.08 11.36 -0.98
N HIS A 372 0.32 12.09 -2.01
CA HIS A 372 1.59 12.81 -2.00
C HIS A 372 1.47 14.15 -1.27
N HIS A 373 2.30 14.37 -0.25
CA HIS A 373 2.37 15.65 0.45
C HIS A 373 3.19 16.66 -0.35
N VAL A 374 2.54 17.65 -0.95
CA VAL A 374 3.20 18.69 -1.75
C VAL A 374 3.40 19.95 -0.90
N GLN A 375 4.66 20.17 -0.50
CA GLN A 375 5.09 21.34 0.26
C GLN A 375 6.10 22.15 -0.54
N LEU A 376 5.95 23.47 -0.59
CA LEU A 376 6.80 24.34 -1.40
C LEU A 376 8.31 24.14 -1.15
N LYS A 377 8.77 24.20 0.11
CA LYS A 377 10.21 24.12 0.43
C LYS A 377 10.83 22.74 0.06
N PRO A 378 10.28 21.60 0.51
CA PRO A 378 10.76 20.29 0.08
C PRO A 378 10.70 20.09 -1.43
N THR A 379 9.61 20.49 -2.10
CA THR A 379 9.46 20.33 -3.55
C THR A 379 10.56 21.06 -4.30
N ILE A 380 10.85 22.32 -3.95
CA ILE A 380 11.95 23.08 -4.57
C ILE A 380 13.30 22.37 -4.36
N THR A 381 13.57 21.90 -3.14
CA THR A 381 14.83 21.23 -2.81
C THR A 381 14.98 19.91 -3.59
N GLU A 382 13.88 19.16 -3.71
CA GLU A 382 13.82 17.91 -4.47
C GLU A 382 14.03 18.15 -5.96
N THR A 383 13.36 19.15 -6.54
CA THR A 383 13.53 19.53 -7.95
C THR A 383 14.96 19.96 -8.25
N ILE A 384 15.60 20.75 -7.38
CA ILE A 384 17.02 21.13 -7.53
C ILE A 384 17.91 19.88 -7.50
N ALA A 385 17.67 18.95 -6.58
CA ALA A 385 18.44 17.71 -6.49
C ALA A 385 18.27 16.84 -7.75
N GLN A 386 17.05 16.67 -8.24
CA GLN A 386 16.73 15.89 -9.43
C GLN A 386 17.38 16.48 -10.69
N LEU A 387 17.27 17.78 -10.88
CA LEU A 387 17.91 18.45 -12.01
C LEU A 387 19.44 18.35 -11.91
N THR A 388 20.01 18.46 -10.71
CA THR A 388 21.47 18.31 -10.52
C THR A 388 21.94 16.90 -10.90
N GLU A 389 21.17 15.88 -10.54
CA GLU A 389 21.46 14.50 -10.90
C GLU A 389 21.32 14.26 -12.42
N ALA A 390 20.29 14.84 -13.04
CA ALA A 390 20.10 14.77 -14.49
C ALA A 390 21.28 15.39 -15.24
N VAL A 391 21.71 16.60 -14.86
CA VAL A 391 22.89 17.25 -15.46
C VAL A 391 24.17 16.42 -15.27
N GLN A 392 24.34 15.76 -14.12
CA GLN A 392 25.50 14.89 -13.90
C GLN A 392 25.49 13.61 -14.74
N LYS A 393 24.30 13.03 -14.98
CA LYS A 393 24.13 11.83 -15.82
C LYS A 393 24.25 12.15 -17.31
N ASP A 394 23.68 13.27 -17.74
CA ASP A 394 23.60 13.67 -19.13
C ASP A 394 24.84 14.45 -19.61
N ALA A 395 25.77 14.83 -18.74
CA ALA A 395 27.08 15.39 -19.13
C ALA A 395 27.94 14.46 -20.04
N GLN A 396 27.52 13.20 -20.24
CA GLN A 396 28.15 12.26 -21.17
C GLN A 396 27.44 12.16 -22.54
N VAL A 397 26.26 12.78 -22.71
CA VAL A 397 25.46 12.76 -23.94
C VAL A 397 24.97 14.20 -24.21
N GLU A 398 25.57 14.90 -25.17
CA GLU A 398 25.06 16.22 -25.62
C GLU A 398 23.62 16.06 -26.14
N SER A 399 22.64 16.43 -25.31
CA SER A 399 21.21 16.36 -25.59
C SER A 399 20.55 17.69 -25.21
N GLU A 400 19.64 18.18 -26.04
CA GLU A 400 18.90 19.45 -25.84
C GLU A 400 18.20 19.51 -24.45
N ARG A 401 17.73 18.37 -23.92
CA ARG A 401 17.14 18.27 -22.57
C ARG A 401 18.11 18.60 -21.43
N ALA A 402 19.41 18.33 -21.62
CA ALA A 402 20.43 18.60 -20.62
C ALA A 402 20.70 20.10 -20.51
N GLU A 403 20.71 20.81 -21.64
CA GLU A 403 20.88 22.27 -21.69
C GLU A 403 19.69 22.99 -21.03
N GLU A 404 18.46 22.59 -21.33
CA GLU A 404 17.25 23.12 -20.68
C GLU A 404 17.24 22.88 -19.17
N SER A 405 17.61 21.66 -18.73
CA SER A 405 17.69 21.31 -17.31
C SER A 405 18.77 22.11 -16.58
N GLN A 406 19.86 22.41 -17.26
CA GLN A 406 20.98 23.19 -16.73
C GLN A 406 20.66 24.68 -16.64
N GLU A 407 19.95 25.25 -17.62
CA GLU A 407 19.44 26.62 -17.56
C GLU A 407 18.40 26.80 -16.44
N LEU A 408 17.46 25.86 -16.31
CA LEU A 408 16.46 25.89 -15.23
C LEU A 408 17.12 25.79 -13.84
N LEU A 409 18.16 24.96 -13.70
CA LEU A 409 18.95 24.89 -12.47
C LEU A 409 19.60 26.23 -12.12
N ILE A 410 20.30 26.83 -13.09
CA ILE A 410 21.00 28.10 -12.88
C ILE A 410 19.99 29.17 -12.46
N ASN A 411 18.86 29.27 -13.16
CA ASN A 411 17.79 30.20 -12.83
C ASN A 411 17.21 29.97 -11.42
N LEU A 412 17.01 28.70 -11.01
CA LEU A 412 16.54 28.36 -9.67
C LEU A 412 17.57 28.70 -8.59
N THR A 413 18.85 28.36 -8.78
CA THR A 413 19.91 28.67 -7.79
C THR A 413 20.19 30.17 -7.69
N GLU A 414 20.23 30.90 -8.81
CA GLU A 414 20.46 32.34 -8.82
C GLU A 414 19.27 33.10 -8.19
N SER A 415 18.03 32.69 -8.47
CA SER A 415 16.83 33.28 -7.84
C SER A 415 16.82 33.07 -6.32
N MET A 416 17.29 31.90 -5.84
CA MET A 416 17.45 31.63 -4.41
C MET A 416 18.51 32.50 -3.74
N GLU A 417 19.65 32.71 -4.41
CA GLU A 417 20.78 33.49 -3.90
C GLU A 417 20.50 35.00 -3.87
N GLN A 418 19.86 35.54 -4.91
CA GLN A 418 19.62 36.99 -5.06
C GLN A 418 18.52 37.53 -4.12
N ASN A 419 17.53 36.70 -3.78
CA ASN A 419 16.33 37.15 -3.04
C ASN A 419 16.27 36.67 -1.58
N LYS A 420 17.39 36.33 -0.94
CA LYS A 420 17.43 35.80 0.44
C LYS A 420 16.48 34.59 0.64
N GLY A 421 16.37 33.73 -0.38
CA GLY A 421 15.52 32.54 -0.36
C GLY A 421 14.06 32.70 -0.82
N LEU A 422 13.70 33.82 -1.47
CA LEU A 422 12.39 34.01 -2.12
C LEU A 422 12.50 33.85 -3.63
N MET A 423 12.00 32.74 -4.17
CA MET A 423 11.99 32.53 -5.62
C MET A 423 11.03 33.48 -6.34
N GLU A 424 11.34 33.75 -7.61
CA GLU A 424 10.43 34.42 -8.54
C GLU A 424 9.13 33.62 -8.68
N GLU A 425 8.00 34.34 -8.65
CA GLU A 425 6.66 33.74 -8.53
C GLU A 425 6.30 32.82 -9.71
N GLN A 426 6.75 33.16 -10.91
CA GLN A 426 6.57 32.36 -12.12
C GLN A 426 7.36 31.05 -12.09
N LEU A 427 8.60 31.09 -11.59
CA LEU A 427 9.42 29.88 -11.42
C LEU A 427 8.84 28.96 -10.35
N LEU A 428 8.31 29.53 -9.25
CA LEU A 428 7.65 28.76 -8.20
C LEU A 428 6.41 28.03 -8.72
N LEU A 429 5.57 28.73 -9.50
CA LEU A 429 4.38 28.15 -10.13
C LEU A 429 4.77 27.00 -11.07
N LYS A 430 5.81 27.19 -11.90
CA LYS A 430 6.32 26.16 -12.79
C LYS A 430 6.77 24.91 -12.02
N VAL A 431 7.61 25.07 -11.00
CA VAL A 431 8.11 23.95 -10.17
C VAL A 431 6.96 23.18 -9.50
N VAL A 432 5.97 23.89 -8.97
CA VAL A 432 4.80 23.24 -8.36
C VAL A 432 3.96 22.53 -9.42
N LYS A 433 3.68 23.16 -10.55
CA LYS A 433 2.92 22.58 -11.66
C LYS A 433 3.60 21.31 -12.18
N ASP A 434 4.92 21.35 -12.40
CA ASP A 434 5.73 20.20 -12.82
C ASP A 434 5.63 19.05 -11.79
N LYS A 435 5.69 19.37 -10.49
CA LYS A 435 5.51 18.36 -9.42
C LYS A 435 4.12 17.73 -9.46
N LEU A 436 3.06 18.52 -9.65
CA LEU A 436 1.69 18.01 -9.72
C LEU A 436 1.44 17.17 -10.98
N MET A 437 2.16 17.45 -12.06
CA MET A 437 2.12 16.67 -13.31
C MET A 437 2.94 15.38 -13.28
N THR A 438 3.64 15.10 -12.18
CA THR A 438 4.33 13.80 -12.01
C THR A 438 3.34 12.65 -11.93
N LYS A 439 3.74 11.48 -12.46
CA LYS A 439 2.91 10.25 -12.47
C LYS A 439 2.37 9.86 -11.08
N PRO A 440 3.14 9.93 -9.98
CA PRO A 440 2.61 9.60 -8.66
C PRO A 440 1.48 10.53 -8.21
N CYS A 441 1.59 11.84 -8.50
CA CYS A 441 0.56 12.83 -8.19
C CYS A 441 -0.68 12.67 -9.09
N LEU A 442 -0.49 12.35 -10.38
CA LEU A 442 -1.58 12.11 -11.32
C LEU A 442 -2.33 10.80 -11.06
N ASN A 443 -1.64 9.77 -10.57
CA ASN A 443 -2.25 8.47 -10.27
C ASN A 443 -2.95 8.50 -8.91
N GLN A 444 -2.21 8.76 -7.83
CA GLN A 444 -2.75 8.67 -6.47
C GLN A 444 -3.49 9.94 -6.04
N GLY A 445 -3.10 11.09 -6.58
CA GLY A 445 -3.48 12.40 -6.07
C GLY A 445 -2.45 13.00 -5.11
N PHE A 446 -2.80 14.16 -4.57
CA PHE A 446 -1.89 14.98 -3.78
C PHE A 446 -2.64 15.81 -2.73
N VAL A 447 -1.92 16.21 -1.68
CA VAL A 447 -2.34 17.21 -0.71
C VAL A 447 -1.42 18.42 -0.82
N LEU A 448 -1.97 19.54 -1.28
CA LEU A 448 -1.25 20.79 -1.44
C LEU A 448 -1.32 21.60 -0.13
N ASP A 449 -0.17 21.88 0.48
CA ASP A 449 -0.07 22.53 1.80
C ASP A 449 0.15 24.05 1.69
N GLY A 450 -0.91 24.81 1.91
CA GLY A 450 -0.85 26.28 2.05
C GLY A 450 -0.50 27.05 0.78
N PHE A 451 -0.81 26.48 -0.39
CA PHE A 451 -0.65 27.08 -1.72
C PHE A 451 -1.83 26.64 -2.60
N PRO A 452 -2.30 27.45 -3.57
CA PRO A 452 -1.96 28.85 -3.89
C PRO A 452 -2.40 29.86 -2.81
N LYS A 453 -1.87 31.09 -2.81
CA LYS A 453 -2.16 32.12 -1.79
C LYS A 453 -2.88 33.36 -2.30
N THR A 454 -3.00 33.53 -3.61
CA THR A 454 -3.71 34.63 -4.28
C THR A 454 -4.56 34.09 -5.41
N TYR A 455 -5.57 34.86 -5.82
CA TYR A 455 -6.43 34.51 -6.95
C TYR A 455 -5.57 34.27 -8.21
N ASP A 456 -4.64 35.18 -8.52
CA ASP A 456 -3.77 35.06 -9.70
C ASP A 456 -2.89 33.79 -9.66
N GLN A 457 -2.38 33.40 -8.48
CA GLN A 457 -1.63 32.14 -8.35
C GLN A 457 -2.51 30.92 -8.58
N ALA A 458 -3.77 30.95 -8.14
CA ALA A 458 -4.70 29.86 -8.40
C ALA A 458 -5.06 29.79 -9.89
N LYS A 459 -5.26 30.95 -10.50
CA LYS A 459 -5.47 31.11 -11.93
C LYS A 459 -4.31 30.50 -12.73
N ASP A 460 -3.08 30.95 -12.49
CA ASP A 460 -1.91 30.48 -13.24
C ASP A 460 -1.57 29.00 -12.98
N LEU A 461 -1.96 28.46 -11.81
CA LEU A 461 -1.73 27.06 -11.47
C LEU A 461 -2.75 26.12 -12.10
N TYR A 462 -4.02 26.52 -12.16
CA TYR A 462 -5.13 25.64 -12.54
C TYR A 462 -5.78 25.99 -13.89
N GLU A 463 -5.83 27.26 -14.28
CA GLU A 463 -6.32 27.67 -15.60
C GLU A 463 -5.22 27.45 -16.65
N VAL A 464 -5.65 27.09 -17.85
CA VAL A 464 -4.82 27.05 -19.05
C VAL A 464 -5.25 28.24 -19.90
N GLU A 465 -4.30 29.04 -20.39
CA GLU A 465 -4.62 30.11 -21.33
C GLU A 465 -5.27 29.51 -22.59
N ASP A 466 -6.33 30.12 -23.11
CA ASP A 466 -7.14 29.70 -24.28
C ASP A 466 -6.32 29.57 -25.59
N GLY A 467 -5.37 28.62 -25.64
CA GLY A 467 -4.45 28.36 -26.74
C GLY A 467 -4.56 26.91 -27.22
N GLU A 468 -5.22 26.75 -28.36
CA GLU A 468 -5.27 25.63 -29.33
C GLU A 468 -4.52 24.29 -29.07
N GLU A 469 -4.67 23.61 -27.93
CA GLU A 469 -4.35 22.17 -27.82
C GLU A 469 -5.35 21.45 -26.89
N GLU A 470 -6.20 20.56 -27.45
CA GLU A 470 -7.20 19.75 -26.72
C GLU A 470 -6.58 18.88 -25.59
N GLU A 471 -5.26 18.67 -25.60
CA GLU A 471 -4.52 17.95 -24.57
C GLU A 471 -4.36 18.75 -23.26
N GLU A 472 -4.31 20.08 -23.32
CA GLU A 472 -4.07 20.94 -22.16
C GLU A 472 -5.34 21.25 -21.37
N GLU A 473 -6.51 21.34 -22.02
CA GLU A 473 -7.82 21.43 -21.34
C GLU A 473 -8.13 20.17 -20.50
N MET A 474 -7.63 19.01 -20.92
CA MET A 474 -7.69 17.80 -20.11
C MET A 474 -6.71 17.82 -18.94
N ALA A 475 -5.61 18.57 -19.02
CA ALA A 475 -4.61 18.70 -17.95
C ALA A 475 -5.06 19.67 -16.84
N SER A 476 -5.73 20.79 -17.17
CA SER A 476 -6.29 21.73 -16.18
C SER A 476 -7.36 21.08 -15.30
N ASN A 477 -8.29 20.34 -15.92
CA ASN A 477 -9.29 19.54 -15.20
C ASN A 477 -8.65 18.41 -14.37
N LYS A 478 -7.42 17.97 -14.69
CA LYS A 478 -6.65 16.97 -13.92
C LYS A 478 -5.91 17.58 -12.73
N LEU A 479 -5.72 18.89 -12.63
CA LEU A 479 -5.00 19.53 -11.53
C LEU A 479 -5.89 20.18 -10.46
N LEU A 480 -7.13 20.56 -10.80
CA LEU A 480 -8.04 21.22 -9.87
C LEU A 480 -8.37 20.31 -8.65
N PRO A 481 -8.28 20.82 -7.41
CA PRO A 481 -8.64 20.04 -6.22
C PRO A 481 -10.14 19.71 -6.19
N GLU A 482 -10.48 18.53 -5.65
CA GLU A 482 -11.88 18.13 -5.42
C GLU A 482 -12.42 18.78 -4.13
N VAL A 483 -11.56 18.90 -3.11
CA VAL A 483 -11.89 19.47 -1.81
C VAL A 483 -10.79 20.40 -1.31
N VAL A 484 -11.20 21.54 -0.74
CA VAL A 484 -10.32 22.49 -0.05
C VAL A 484 -10.71 22.56 1.42
N PHE A 485 -9.81 22.14 2.30
CA PHE A 485 -9.99 22.26 3.75
C PHE A 485 -9.44 23.60 4.23
N TRP A 486 -10.29 24.41 4.84
CA TRP A 486 -9.94 25.72 5.37
C TRP A 486 -9.84 25.66 6.89
N LEU A 487 -8.62 25.74 7.42
CA LEU A 487 -8.37 25.70 8.85
C LEU A 487 -8.55 27.09 9.44
N GLU A 488 -9.51 27.23 10.34
CA GLU A 488 -9.80 28.49 11.02
C GLU A 488 -9.09 28.57 12.38
N GLY A 489 -8.63 29.76 12.72
CA GLY A 489 -8.01 30.03 14.02
C GLY A 489 -7.96 31.53 14.29
N SER A 490 -8.30 31.92 15.53
CA SER A 490 -8.20 33.32 15.97
C SER A 490 -6.74 33.72 16.22
N ASP A 491 -6.45 35.01 16.07
CA ASP A 491 -5.09 35.53 16.27
C ASP A 491 -4.56 35.27 17.69
N SER A 492 -5.43 35.27 18.70
CA SER A 492 -5.09 34.92 20.08
C SER A 492 -4.66 33.46 20.21
N GLN A 493 -5.40 32.53 19.62
CA GLN A 493 -5.11 31.09 19.68
C GLN A 493 -3.81 30.76 18.96
N LEU A 494 -3.57 31.36 17.79
CA LEU A 494 -2.34 31.11 17.02
C LEU A 494 -1.11 31.63 17.76
N LYS A 495 -1.19 32.80 18.40
CA LYS A 495 -0.11 33.33 19.24
C LYS A 495 0.17 32.42 20.42
N GLU A 496 -0.86 32.00 21.16
CA GLU A 496 -0.70 31.07 22.29
C GLU A 496 -0.09 29.74 21.86
N ARG A 497 -0.52 29.20 20.72
CA ARG A 497 0.03 27.97 20.16
C ARG A 497 1.52 28.10 19.85
N VAL A 498 1.95 29.18 19.18
CA VAL A 498 3.37 29.42 18.88
C VAL A 498 4.21 29.54 20.15
N MET A 499 3.69 30.18 21.20
CA MET A 499 4.36 30.29 22.50
C MET A 499 4.58 28.93 23.19
N ASN A 500 3.71 27.96 22.92
CA ASN A 500 3.78 26.61 23.49
C ASN A 500 4.54 25.60 22.61
N LEU A 501 5.05 26.02 21.44
CA LEU A 501 5.84 25.13 20.57
C LEU A 501 7.27 24.94 21.11
N PRO A 502 7.89 23.77 20.89
CA PRO A 502 9.30 23.55 21.19
C PRO A 502 10.19 24.52 20.42
N GLU A 503 11.28 24.99 21.03
CA GLU A 503 12.24 25.92 20.38
C GLU A 503 12.77 25.39 19.04
N SER A 504 12.94 24.07 18.91
CA SER A 504 13.36 23.42 17.66
C SER A 504 12.38 23.68 16.50
N GLU A 505 11.07 23.65 16.77
CA GLU A 505 10.04 23.89 15.75
C GLU A 505 9.90 25.39 15.42
N VAL A 506 10.09 26.25 16.43
CA VAL A 506 10.09 27.70 16.25
C VAL A 506 11.22 28.14 15.32
N VAL A 507 12.42 27.58 15.49
CA VAL A 507 13.57 27.84 14.61
C VAL A 507 13.36 27.23 13.22
N GLN A 508 12.88 25.98 13.13
CA GLN A 508 12.67 25.32 11.84
C GLN A 508 11.65 26.04 10.93
N HIS A 509 10.60 26.61 11.52
CA HIS A 509 9.52 27.25 10.79
C HIS A 509 9.63 28.78 10.69
N ASN A 510 10.70 29.37 11.24
CA ASN A 510 10.90 30.82 11.41
C ASN A 510 9.67 31.48 12.07
N TYR A 511 9.30 31.00 13.25
CA TYR A 511 8.22 31.55 14.07
C TYR A 511 8.73 32.43 15.21
N ASP A 512 9.83 33.15 14.97
CA ASP A 512 10.20 34.24 15.87
C ASP A 512 9.08 35.30 15.91
N SER A 513 9.00 36.02 17.03
CA SER A 513 7.87 36.89 17.35
C SER A 513 7.56 37.90 16.24
N GLU A 514 8.58 38.48 15.60
CA GLU A 514 8.40 39.47 14.54
C GLU A 514 7.95 38.83 13.22
N HIS A 515 8.65 37.81 12.72
CA HIS A 515 8.29 37.20 11.43
C HIS A 515 6.95 36.47 11.47
N PHE A 516 6.57 35.85 12.60
CA PHE A 516 5.25 35.23 12.74
C PHE A 516 4.12 36.26 12.64
N LEU A 517 4.23 37.37 13.38
CA LEU A 517 3.23 38.44 13.36
C LEU A 517 3.13 39.08 11.97
N GLU A 518 4.26 39.27 11.29
CA GLU A 518 4.30 39.80 9.93
C GLU A 518 3.60 38.86 8.93
N ARG A 519 3.86 37.55 9.01
CA ARG A 519 3.20 36.53 8.17
C ARG A 519 1.70 36.46 8.43
N LEU A 520 1.29 36.55 9.70
CA LEU A 520 -0.13 36.56 10.08
C LEU A 520 -0.82 37.82 9.56
N GLY A 521 -0.20 38.99 9.72
CA GLY A 521 -0.71 40.25 9.18
C GLY A 521 -0.85 40.24 7.66
N ARG A 522 0.16 39.72 6.94
CA ARG A 522 0.11 39.53 5.48
C ARG A 522 -1.03 38.60 5.05
N TYR A 523 -1.29 37.53 5.80
CA TYR A 523 -2.40 36.62 5.53
C TYR A 523 -3.76 37.32 5.69
N ARG A 524 -4.00 37.97 6.84
CA ARG A 524 -5.26 38.70 7.10
C ARG A 524 -5.52 39.82 6.10
N LEU A 525 -4.48 40.53 5.67
CA LEU A 525 -4.61 41.58 4.66
C LEU A 525 -5.06 41.02 3.30
N ARG A 526 -4.56 39.84 2.91
CA ARG A 526 -4.97 39.17 1.67
C ARG A 526 -6.41 38.67 1.75
N ASP A 527 -6.78 38.13 2.90
CA ASP A 527 -8.13 37.64 3.19
C ASP A 527 -9.17 38.78 3.21
N SER A 528 -8.74 40.01 3.49
CA SER A 528 -9.59 41.21 3.47
C SER A 528 -9.78 41.87 2.10
N LYS A 529 -9.18 41.33 1.04
CA LYS A 529 -9.32 41.88 -0.33
C LYS A 529 -10.64 41.41 -0.97
N ASP A 530 -11.14 42.20 -1.93
CA ASP A 530 -12.37 41.89 -2.69
C ASP A 530 -12.25 40.66 -3.60
N THR A 531 -11.01 40.22 -3.92
CA THR A 531 -10.71 39.00 -4.67
C THR A 531 -9.75 38.12 -3.88
N THR A 532 -10.30 37.04 -3.34
CA THR A 532 -9.59 36.04 -2.53
C THR A 532 -9.43 34.72 -3.27
N VAL A 533 -8.60 33.83 -2.71
CA VAL A 533 -8.48 32.44 -3.23
C VAL A 533 -9.78 31.65 -3.00
N ALA A 534 -10.56 31.99 -1.97
CA ALA A 534 -11.86 31.36 -1.73
C ALA A 534 -12.82 31.67 -2.89
N ASP A 535 -12.85 32.92 -3.36
CA ASP A 535 -13.70 33.33 -4.49
C ASP A 535 -13.35 32.56 -5.79
N PHE A 536 -12.07 32.24 -6.00
CA PHE A 536 -11.64 31.39 -7.11
C PHE A 536 -12.26 29.99 -7.00
N TYR A 537 -12.13 29.33 -5.85
CA TYR A 537 -12.66 27.99 -5.66
C TYR A 537 -14.20 27.95 -5.75
N ASP A 538 -14.87 28.99 -5.27
CA ASP A 538 -16.32 29.13 -5.40
C ASP A 538 -16.74 29.32 -6.88
N GLN A 539 -15.98 30.10 -7.67
CA GLN A 539 -16.23 30.26 -9.12
C GLN A 539 -16.14 28.94 -9.89
N PHE A 540 -15.22 28.06 -9.49
CA PHE A 540 -15.02 26.75 -10.12
C PHE A 540 -15.85 25.61 -9.46
N ASN A 541 -16.77 25.94 -8.55
CA ASN A 541 -17.60 24.98 -7.80
C ASN A 541 -16.80 23.90 -7.05
N VAL A 542 -15.63 24.26 -6.53
CA VAL A 542 -14.80 23.36 -5.70
C VAL A 542 -15.39 23.29 -4.30
N THR A 543 -15.44 22.09 -3.70
CA THR A 543 -16.02 21.91 -2.37
C THR A 543 -15.09 22.49 -1.30
N THR A 544 -15.53 23.52 -0.59
CA THR A 544 -14.79 24.14 0.52
C THR A 544 -15.35 23.68 1.87
N VAL A 545 -14.48 23.27 2.80
CA VAL A 545 -14.86 22.79 4.14
C VAL A 545 -14.08 23.53 5.21
N ALA A 546 -14.78 24.30 6.05
CA ALA A 546 -14.19 24.97 7.19
C ALA A 546 -13.96 24.00 8.36
N LEU A 547 -12.74 23.97 8.88
CA LEU A 547 -12.30 23.16 10.02
C LEU A 547 -11.88 24.10 11.15
N ASP A 548 -12.73 24.20 12.17
CA ASP A 548 -12.44 24.98 13.37
C ASP A 548 -11.47 24.23 14.29
N MET A 549 -10.28 24.82 14.51
CA MET A 549 -9.25 24.27 15.39
C MET A 549 -9.46 24.64 16.88
N ALA A 550 -10.48 25.43 17.21
CA ALA A 550 -10.70 25.96 18.56
C ALA A 550 -11.06 24.90 19.63
N ASN A 551 -11.59 23.74 19.22
CA ASN A 551 -12.10 22.71 20.14
C ASN A 551 -11.15 21.51 20.34
N ASP A 552 -10.02 21.44 19.63
CA ASP A 552 -9.13 20.27 19.66
C ASP A 552 -8.02 20.44 20.72
N ASN A 553 -8.39 20.21 21.98
CA ASN A 553 -7.45 19.75 23.02
C ASN A 553 -7.11 18.26 22.87
N ASP A 554 -7.59 17.62 21.81
CA ASP A 554 -7.45 16.18 21.59
C ASP A 554 -6.13 15.90 20.86
N PRO A 555 -5.15 15.22 21.49
CA PRO A 555 -3.82 15.03 20.92
C PRO A 555 -3.79 14.23 19.61
N ASN A 556 -4.90 13.54 19.26
CA ASN A 556 -5.03 12.71 18.06
C ASN A 556 -5.91 13.31 16.95
N CYS A 557 -6.46 14.52 17.09
CA CYS A 557 -7.31 15.17 16.06
C CYS A 557 -8.47 14.28 15.55
N LEU A 558 -9.08 13.46 16.43
CA LEU A 558 -10.06 12.44 16.05
C LEU A 558 -11.34 13.05 15.47
N SER A 559 -11.78 14.18 16.02
CA SER A 559 -12.98 14.91 15.59
C SER A 559 -12.81 15.47 14.16
N LEU A 560 -11.63 16.01 13.85
CA LEU A 560 -11.24 16.48 12.52
C LEU A 560 -11.15 15.33 11.53
N LEU A 561 -10.53 14.22 11.93
CA LEU A 561 -10.42 13.01 11.13
C LEU A 561 -11.79 12.47 10.73
N GLN A 562 -12.76 12.47 11.65
CA GLN A 562 -14.11 12.03 11.35
C GLN A 562 -14.76 12.91 10.27
N LYS A 563 -14.69 14.25 10.42
CA LYS A 563 -15.22 15.18 9.40
C LYS A 563 -14.54 15.02 8.04
N ILE A 564 -13.21 14.85 8.04
CA ILE A 564 -12.43 14.61 6.82
C ILE A 564 -12.89 13.31 6.16
N THR A 565 -13.10 12.24 6.94
CA THR A 565 -13.53 10.93 6.43
C THR A 565 -14.98 10.93 5.95
N GLU A 566 -15.86 11.67 6.61
CA GLU A 566 -17.25 11.89 6.17
C GLU A 566 -17.30 12.66 4.83
N THR A 567 -16.35 13.58 4.62
CA THR A 567 -16.29 14.39 3.39
C THR A 567 -15.67 13.61 2.23
N LEU A 568 -14.54 12.93 2.45
CA LEU A 568 -13.75 12.28 1.39
C LEU A 568 -14.20 10.84 1.11
N GLY A 569 -14.87 10.20 2.07
CA GLY A 569 -15.29 8.80 1.99
C GLY A 569 -14.15 7.81 2.24
N THR A 570 -14.29 6.60 1.72
CA THR A 570 -13.26 5.56 1.84
C THR A 570 -12.07 5.86 0.90
N PRO A 571 -10.83 5.51 1.30
CA PRO A 571 -9.66 5.66 0.44
C PRO A 571 -9.84 5.01 -0.94
N ARG A 572 -9.44 5.75 -1.99
CA ARG A 572 -9.58 5.35 -3.42
C ARG A 572 -8.29 4.75 -4.01
N ASN A 573 -7.26 4.51 -3.18
CA ASN A 573 -5.97 3.96 -3.60
C ASN A 573 -5.72 2.57 -3.00
N TYR A 574 -4.65 1.91 -3.44
CA TYR A 574 -4.10 0.76 -2.73
C TYR A 574 -3.83 1.16 -1.27
N GLY A 575 -4.46 0.45 -0.34
CA GLY A 575 -4.20 0.62 1.08
C GLY A 575 -2.73 0.30 1.42
N ARG A 576 -2.37 0.43 2.70
CA ARG A 576 -1.03 0.02 3.16
C ARG A 576 -0.75 -1.42 2.75
N SER A 577 0.40 -1.66 2.12
CA SER A 577 0.80 -3.02 1.79
C SER A 577 1.04 -3.82 3.06
N ILE A 578 0.90 -5.14 3.01
CA ILE A 578 1.14 -6.01 4.17
C ILE A 578 2.57 -5.81 4.68
N GLU A 579 3.53 -5.64 3.77
CA GLU A 579 4.94 -5.42 4.11
C GLU A 579 5.18 -4.05 4.77
N GLU A 580 4.50 -3.00 4.30
CA GLU A 580 4.55 -1.68 4.93
C GLU A 580 3.96 -1.72 6.35
N VAL A 581 2.84 -2.41 6.54
CA VAL A 581 2.23 -2.58 7.87
C VAL A 581 3.20 -3.33 8.80
N GLU A 582 3.76 -4.45 8.35
CA GLU A 582 4.75 -5.22 9.11
C GLU A 582 6.04 -4.42 9.39
N GLU A 583 6.51 -3.60 8.45
CA GLU A 583 7.66 -2.73 8.65
C GLU A 583 7.37 -1.60 9.64
N GLN A 584 6.19 -0.98 9.54
CA GLN A 584 5.77 0.06 10.47
C GLN A 584 5.59 -0.49 11.88
N GLU A 585 4.95 -1.65 12.04
CA GLU A 585 4.87 -2.36 13.32
C GLU A 585 6.25 -2.67 13.89
N ARG A 586 7.21 -3.09 13.05
CA ARG A 586 8.62 -3.29 13.46
C ARG A 586 9.27 -2.00 13.92
N LYS A 587 9.09 -0.89 13.19
CA LYS A 587 9.62 0.43 13.55
C LYS A 587 9.02 0.95 14.85
N GLU A 588 7.71 0.87 15.01
CA GLU A 588 7.00 1.27 16.22
C GLU A 588 7.43 0.43 17.43
N LEU A 589 7.61 -0.88 17.25
CA LEU A 589 8.12 -1.75 18.30
C LEU A 589 9.56 -1.39 18.69
N GLN A 590 10.43 -1.09 17.71
CA GLN A 590 11.79 -0.63 17.96
C GLN A 590 11.81 0.72 18.69
N GLU A 591 10.97 1.67 18.28
CA GLU A 591 10.89 2.99 18.91
C GLU A 591 10.35 2.89 20.35
N LYS A 592 9.31 2.08 20.58
CA LYS A 592 8.79 1.79 21.92
C LYS A 592 9.89 1.19 22.80
N ARG A 593 10.66 0.22 22.29
CA ARG A 593 11.81 -0.36 23.01
C ARG A 593 12.89 0.68 23.32
N ARG A 594 13.19 1.58 22.37
CA ARG A 594 14.17 2.66 22.58
C ARG A 594 13.71 3.63 23.66
N LYS A 595 12.45 4.07 23.62
CA LYS A 595 11.85 4.96 24.62
C LYS A 595 11.81 4.30 26.01
N GLU A 596 11.47 3.01 26.09
CA GLU A 596 11.47 2.28 27.35
C GLU A 596 12.89 2.12 27.93
N ALA A 597 13.87 1.83 27.09
CA ALA A 597 15.28 1.74 27.50
C ALA A 597 15.81 3.10 27.99
N GLN A 598 15.45 4.19 27.30
CA GLN A 598 15.82 5.55 27.73
C GLN A 598 15.19 5.90 29.09
N ARG A 599 13.90 5.62 29.28
CA ARG A 599 13.22 5.86 30.56
C ARG A 599 13.82 5.03 31.70
N LYS A 600 14.19 3.77 31.43
CA LYS A 600 14.89 2.92 32.41
C LYS A 600 16.27 3.48 32.77
N ALA A 601 17.03 3.95 31.80
CA ALA A 601 18.34 4.56 32.03
C ALA A 601 18.23 5.85 32.87
N GLU A 602 17.26 6.72 32.56
CA GLU A 602 16.98 7.93 33.35
C GLU A 602 16.56 7.61 34.79
N GLU A 603 15.75 6.56 34.98
CA GLU A 603 15.34 6.09 36.31
C GLU A 603 16.52 5.50 37.10
N GLU A 604 17.37 4.67 36.46
CA GLU A 604 18.60 4.13 37.06
C GLU A 604 19.59 5.24 37.44
N GLU A 605 19.72 6.29 36.62
CA GLU A 605 20.59 7.43 36.92
C GLU A 605 20.08 8.23 38.13
N ARG A 606 18.77 8.49 38.19
CA ARG A 606 18.13 9.13 39.35
C ARG A 606 18.28 8.29 40.62
N GLU A 607 18.07 6.99 40.54
CA GLU A 607 18.25 6.07 41.68
C GLU A 607 19.71 6.03 42.16
N ALA A 608 20.67 6.05 41.23
CA ALA A 608 22.09 6.13 41.55
C ALA A 608 22.46 7.45 42.22
N GLU A 609 21.89 8.58 41.78
CA GLU A 609 22.06 9.88 42.44
C GLU A 609 21.48 9.90 43.86
N GLU A 610 20.25 9.41 44.03
CA GLU A 610 19.64 9.29 45.35
C GLU A 610 20.43 8.36 46.27
N ALA A 611 20.96 7.24 45.75
CA ALA A 611 21.81 6.33 46.51
C ALA A 611 23.13 7.00 46.93
N ARG A 612 23.77 7.78 46.04
CA ARG A 612 24.95 8.58 46.37
C ARG A 612 24.65 9.59 47.49
N HIS A 613 23.51 10.28 47.41
CA HIS A 613 23.11 11.24 48.43
C HIS A 613 22.81 10.57 49.78
N ARG A 614 22.12 9.41 49.78
CA ARG A 614 21.86 8.62 50.99
C ARG A 614 23.17 8.13 51.64
N ALA A 615 24.12 7.65 50.83
CA ALA A 615 25.42 7.21 51.33
C ALA A 615 26.21 8.35 51.97
N ALA A 616 26.25 9.53 51.33
CA ALA A 616 26.93 10.70 51.88
C ALA A 616 26.32 11.17 53.21
N HIS A 617 24.99 11.20 53.30
CA HIS A 617 24.29 11.56 54.54
C HIS A 617 24.53 10.53 55.65
N TRP A 618 24.57 9.24 55.31
CA TRP A 618 24.89 8.17 56.27
C TRP A 618 26.32 8.29 56.81
N GLU A 619 27.28 8.62 55.95
CA GLU A 619 28.68 8.81 56.34
C GLU A 619 28.84 10.01 57.29
N GLN A 620 28.16 11.13 57.00
CA GLN A 620 28.12 12.30 57.89
C GLN A 620 27.47 11.97 59.23
N TRP A 621 26.32 11.29 59.23
CA TRP A 621 25.64 10.86 60.45
C TRP A 621 26.51 9.94 61.30
N SER A 622 27.17 8.96 60.67
CA SER A 622 28.04 8.01 61.38
C SER A 622 29.21 8.72 62.04
N ARG A 623 29.85 9.68 61.36
CA ARG A 623 30.93 10.49 61.95
C ARG A 623 30.44 11.32 63.14
N SER A 624 29.29 11.99 63.02
CA SER A 624 28.73 12.76 64.14
C SER A 624 28.31 11.87 65.32
N LEU A 625 27.86 10.63 65.06
CA LEU A 625 27.55 9.67 66.11
C LEU A 625 28.81 9.20 66.84
N GLU A 626 29.90 8.91 66.11
CA GLU A 626 31.20 8.58 66.70
C GLU A 626 31.75 9.73 67.57
N GLU A 627 31.63 10.97 67.10
CA GLU A 627 32.00 12.17 67.86
C GLU A 627 31.18 12.32 69.16
N LEU A 628 29.87 12.07 69.10
CA LEU A 628 29.00 12.10 70.27
C LEU A 628 29.34 10.99 71.27
N GLN A 629 29.63 9.78 70.78
CA GLN A 629 30.05 8.66 71.64
C GLN A 629 31.37 8.97 72.34
N GLN A 630 32.34 9.56 71.65
CA GLN A 630 33.60 10.01 72.27
C GLN A 630 33.35 11.08 73.33
N GLN A 631 32.50 12.07 73.06
CA GLN A 631 32.16 13.09 74.05
C GLN A 631 31.44 12.51 75.27
N GLU A 632 30.57 11.52 75.08
CA GLU A 632 29.89 10.83 76.18
C GLU A 632 30.87 10.00 77.01
N GLU A 633 31.80 9.28 76.37
CA GLU A 633 32.86 8.52 77.03
C GLU A 633 33.79 9.44 77.83
N GLU A 634 34.25 10.55 77.26
CA GLU A 634 35.06 11.56 77.96
C GLU A 634 34.32 12.16 79.16
N LEU A 635 33.02 12.43 79.02
CA LEU A 635 32.19 12.96 80.11
C LEU A 635 32.00 11.93 81.22
N LEU A 636 31.76 10.67 80.88
CA LEU A 636 31.67 9.55 81.83
C LEU A 636 33.02 9.32 82.53
N GLU A 637 34.13 9.39 81.82
CA GLU A 637 35.47 9.31 82.39
C GLU A 637 35.74 10.48 83.35
N ALA A 638 35.33 11.70 82.98
CA ALA A 638 35.46 12.87 83.85
C ALA A 638 34.60 12.77 85.12
N GLN A 639 33.36 12.27 85.01
CA GLN A 639 32.47 12.06 86.15
C GLN A 639 32.98 10.94 87.08
N THR A 640 33.51 9.87 86.49
CA THR A 640 34.03 8.73 87.25
C THR A 640 35.47 8.93 87.72
N SER A 641 36.20 9.93 87.21
CA SER A 641 37.60 10.25 87.54
C SER A 641 37.82 10.49 89.04
N GLN A 642 36.97 11.30 89.68
CA GLN A 642 37.06 11.56 91.12
C GLN A 642 36.78 10.29 91.93
N MET A 643 35.82 9.48 91.50
CA MET A 643 35.44 8.23 92.17
C MET A 643 36.52 7.14 91.98
N ARG A 644 37.12 7.02 90.79
CA ARG A 644 38.25 6.14 90.50
C ARG A 644 39.51 6.55 91.27
N SER A 645 39.81 7.84 91.34
CA SER A 645 40.93 8.36 92.12
C SER A 645 40.76 8.06 93.60
N TYR A 646 39.55 8.29 94.14
CA TYR A 646 39.22 7.94 95.53
C TYR A 646 39.34 6.42 95.80
N LEU A 647 38.80 5.58 94.91
CA LEU A 647 38.93 4.12 95.02
C LEU A 647 40.39 3.66 94.95
N MET A 648 41.18 4.23 94.04
CA MET A 648 42.61 3.91 93.88
C MET A 648 43.46 4.37 95.07
N GLU A 649 43.14 5.50 95.70
CA GLU A 649 43.92 6.06 96.80
C GLU A 649 43.56 5.46 98.17
N HIS A 650 42.26 5.20 98.43
CA HIS A 650 41.80 4.81 99.77
C HIS A 650 41.35 3.36 99.89
N VAL A 651 40.86 2.74 98.81
CA VAL A 651 40.29 1.38 98.87
C VAL A 651 41.27 0.34 98.31
N MET A 652 41.89 0.63 97.17
CA MET A 652 42.79 -0.31 96.49
C MET A 652 44.04 -0.71 97.27
N PRO A 653 44.71 0.17 98.05
CA PRO A 653 45.88 -0.23 98.84
C PRO A 653 45.51 -1.23 99.95
N THR A 654 44.40 -0.98 100.66
CA THR A 654 43.88 -1.86 101.72
C THR A 654 43.35 -3.18 101.14
N LEU A 655 42.67 -3.13 100.00
CA LEU A 655 42.19 -4.31 99.28
C LEU A 655 43.34 -5.16 98.74
N SER A 656 44.34 -4.53 98.14
CA SER A 656 45.52 -5.22 97.60
C SER A 656 46.37 -5.84 98.72
N GLN A 657 46.54 -5.14 99.85
CA GLN A 657 47.19 -5.71 101.04
C GLN A 657 46.37 -6.84 101.67
N GLY A 658 45.04 -6.72 101.70
CA GLY A 658 44.15 -7.79 102.17
C GLY A 658 44.20 -9.02 101.27
N ILE A 659 44.21 -8.86 99.95
CA ILE A 659 44.35 -9.95 98.98
C ILE A 659 45.73 -10.60 99.13
N LEU A 660 46.81 -9.82 99.28
CA LEU A 660 48.16 -10.33 99.57
C LEU A 660 48.21 -11.11 100.89
N ALA A 661 47.59 -10.59 101.96
CA ALA A 661 47.52 -11.26 103.25
C ALA A 661 46.70 -12.56 103.18
N CYS A 662 45.59 -12.57 102.43
CA CYS A 662 44.77 -13.75 102.18
C CYS A 662 45.55 -14.82 101.39
N CYS A 663 46.27 -14.41 100.34
CA CYS A 663 47.16 -15.30 99.60
C CYS A 663 48.30 -15.88 100.45
N SER A 664 48.74 -15.14 101.48
CA SER A 664 49.82 -15.57 102.39
C SER A 664 49.33 -16.53 103.49
N ALA A 665 48.12 -16.31 104.01
CA ALA A 665 47.54 -17.07 105.11
C ALA A 665 46.82 -18.36 104.67
N GLN A 666 46.40 -18.45 103.41
CA GLN A 666 45.59 -19.55 102.85
C GLN A 666 44.49 -20.08 103.81
N PRO A 667 43.54 -19.22 104.22
CA PRO A 667 42.42 -19.62 105.05
C PRO A 667 41.41 -20.49 104.28
N ASP A 668 40.65 -21.32 104.99
CA ASP A 668 39.64 -22.24 104.41
C ASP A 668 38.48 -21.49 103.73
N ASP A 669 38.18 -20.24 104.14
CA ASP A 669 37.28 -19.32 103.42
C ASP A 669 37.99 -17.97 103.14
N PRO A 670 38.43 -17.73 101.89
CA PRO A 670 39.15 -16.52 101.52
C PRO A 670 38.26 -15.27 101.42
N LEU A 671 36.94 -15.42 101.23
CA LEU A 671 36.03 -14.26 101.15
C LEU A 671 35.73 -13.71 102.53
N ASP A 672 35.43 -14.58 103.51
CA ASP A 672 35.20 -14.16 104.90
C ASP A 672 36.48 -13.59 105.54
N PHE A 673 37.64 -14.18 105.26
CA PHE A 673 38.92 -13.65 105.74
C PHE A 673 39.24 -12.26 105.16
N LEU A 674 39.00 -12.06 103.87
CA LEU A 674 39.19 -10.76 103.23
C LEU A 674 38.20 -9.73 103.79
N ALA A 675 36.94 -10.11 104.01
CA ALA A 675 35.93 -9.25 104.60
C ALA A 675 36.29 -8.83 106.04
N GLU A 676 36.69 -9.76 106.90
CA GLU A 676 37.18 -9.43 108.26
C GLU A 676 38.41 -8.53 108.22
N TYR A 677 39.36 -8.80 107.32
CA TYR A 677 40.58 -8.01 107.17
C TYR A 677 40.28 -6.57 106.76
N LEU A 678 39.34 -6.37 105.83
CA LEU A 678 38.91 -5.05 105.37
C LEU A 678 38.10 -4.30 106.44
N ILE A 679 37.23 -4.99 107.18
CA ILE A 679 36.49 -4.42 108.32
C ILE A 679 37.47 -3.93 109.40
N LYS A 680 38.50 -4.73 109.69
CA LYS A 680 39.48 -4.42 110.75
C LYS A 680 40.44 -3.29 110.37
N ASN A 681 40.77 -3.13 109.09
CA ASN A 681 41.72 -2.13 108.60
C ASN A 681 41.04 -0.98 107.82
N ASN A 682 39.75 -0.74 108.06
CA ASN A 682 39.02 0.32 107.38
C ASN A 682 39.54 1.72 107.81
N PRO A 683 40.05 2.56 106.90
CA PRO A 683 40.61 3.87 107.22
C PRO A 683 39.58 4.90 107.71
N SER A 684 38.27 4.64 107.57
CA SER A 684 37.20 5.49 108.09
C SER A 684 36.53 4.81 109.29
N ASN A 685 37.04 5.08 110.49
CA ASN A 685 36.62 4.43 111.73
C ASN A 685 35.22 4.93 112.18
N TRP A 686 34.15 4.45 111.53
CA TRP A 686 32.76 4.68 111.97
C TRP A 686 32.30 3.56 112.91
N THR A 687 32.93 3.49 114.09
CA THR A 687 32.33 2.90 115.30
C THR A 687 32.94 3.55 116.55
N LYS A 688 32.57 4.80 116.78
CA LYS A 688 31.82 5.15 118.00
C LYS A 688 30.58 5.94 117.57
N LEU A 689 29.48 5.21 117.36
CA LEU A 689 28.13 5.60 117.74
C LEU A 689 27.30 4.32 117.87
#